data_AF-A0A2S3HMK5-F1
#
_entry.id   AF-A0A2S3HMK5-F1
#
_cell.length_a   1.000
_cell.length_b   1.000
_cell.length_c   1.000
_cell.angle_alpha   90.00
_cell.angle_beta   90.00
_cell.angle_gamma   90.00
#
_symmetry.space_group_name_H-M   'P 1'
#
loop_
_entity.id
_entity.type
_entity.pdbx_description
1 polymer ?
#
loop_
_entity_poly.entity_id
_entity_poly.type
_entity_poly.pdbx_seq_one_letter_code
_entity_poly.pdbx_strand_id
1 'polypeptide(L)'
;MGFVEESKRSLTVAPFECAWGEELRFGKPGRGCVAFEASAQNDVTLVFRQQPGSQHYHYKMDSSRHYTVILGSHRNKRLRIEVDGSTVVDVVALGLCCSSSFQAYWISIYDGLISIGRGRHPNTNLLFQWLDPDPNPNVQYVGLSSWDKHVGYRNISILPSAPQNSILWSHYVHSEQRLCCGKRATRDDSESDQRLLADFLESWDFSDAIFVVGTERKVVPAHKVVLCASGDFPFELVDGATIELPSVSYPVLHSLLEYIYTGSTQIAEWLLSSLLELSSHFKVKPLVKCCEEIIISLEVDKNFSASGKLLKLSSSGFQDHKFGSSPLKGPINSQKIGQFLANGKYSDINIYVNGHGLVAKGHKLILSLWSMPLAKMFTNGMKESSASDVFFKDVPPEAFFLLLQFMYHGELKVDTQDITSVLVQLLLLSDQFAITVLQFECCKQIMECLSEDTVCSVLQAVSSIPSCKLLEEVCKRNFATHFDYCTTACTDFVLLDEATFKDILQHGDMTVTLEERVLDAILTWCMGTCETFYWTSVDKLLRTSTPEQLFGKRLSAVGTLLPFVRFPLMQLPMLKRMERSNLANRIQAFRQLVAEAIKFSHAGQWTPTSYECERFQHRRSSYKELQYISDGDSNGVIYYAGTSFGKHQWMNPVLAKNITVVASSPNSRHTDPKALVSKNYQGTCFAGPCIEDGKKLSWWMVDIGQDHQLMCNCYTVRQDGSTTFMRSWVLQGSMDGRNWTSLRVHDGDATICHPGQFASWPIVGPPALLPFRFFRVALTGPAAGSVSNAWNLCICFLELYGYFR
;
A
#
# COMPACT_ATOMS: atom_id res chain seq x y z
N MET A 1 -25.24 12.87 26.25
CA MET A 1 -24.21 13.93 26.25
C MET A 1 -23.24 13.58 25.13
N GLY A 2 -22.91 14.56 24.29
CA GLY A 2 -22.68 14.41 22.85
C GLY A 2 -21.56 13.47 22.40
N PHE A 3 -21.91 12.60 21.44
CA PHE A 3 -20.95 12.01 20.52
C PHE A 3 -20.60 13.04 19.46
N VAL A 4 -19.30 13.23 19.27
CA VAL A 4 -18.70 14.16 18.31
C VAL A 4 -18.83 13.57 16.91
N GLU A 5 -19.43 14.34 16.00
CA GLU A 5 -19.46 14.11 14.56
C GLU A 5 -18.05 13.79 14.03
N GLU A 6 -17.92 12.76 13.17
CA GLU A 6 -16.80 12.68 12.22
C GLU A 6 -16.87 13.92 11.33
N SER A 7 -16.23 15.00 11.76
CA SER A 7 -16.16 16.21 10.97
C SER A 7 -15.27 15.94 9.76
N LYS A 8 -15.88 15.73 8.59
CA LYS A 8 -15.27 15.99 7.29
C LYS A 8 -14.95 17.49 7.20
N ARG A 9 -13.96 17.97 7.97
CA ARG A 9 -13.54 19.38 7.95
C ARG A 9 -12.43 19.53 6.93
N SER A 10 -12.76 20.14 5.80
CA SER A 10 -11.79 20.98 5.11
C SER A 10 -11.48 22.14 6.04
N LEU A 11 -10.23 22.25 6.49
CA LEU A 11 -9.74 23.26 7.40
C LEU A 11 -8.84 24.23 6.63
N THR A 12 -9.25 25.48 6.52
CA THR A 12 -8.39 26.54 5.97
C THR A 12 -7.74 27.26 7.13
N VAL A 13 -6.43 27.10 7.27
CA VAL A 13 -5.64 27.79 8.32
C VAL A 13 -5.18 29.14 7.78
N ALA A 14 -5.39 30.20 8.55
CA ALA A 14 -4.98 31.55 8.14
C ALA A 14 -3.44 31.74 8.23
N PRO A 15 -2.87 32.74 7.54
CA PRO A 15 -1.47 33.11 7.72
C PRO A 15 -1.16 33.34 9.19
N PHE A 16 -0.03 32.80 9.67
CA PHE A 16 0.41 32.94 11.06
C PHE A 16 -0.58 32.37 12.08
N GLU A 17 -1.30 31.31 11.72
CA GLU A 17 -2.15 30.56 12.65
C GLU A 17 -1.77 29.09 12.68
N CYS A 18 -2.04 28.45 13.82
CA CYS A 18 -1.89 27.03 14.01
C CYS A 18 -3.18 26.47 14.60
N ALA A 19 -3.78 25.53 13.87
CA ALA A 19 -4.96 24.82 14.32
C ALA A 19 -4.57 23.57 15.10
N TRP A 20 -5.20 23.39 16.25
CA TRP A 20 -5.03 22.24 17.13
C TRP A 20 -6.41 21.63 17.41
N GLY A 21 -6.45 20.31 17.65
CA GLY A 21 -7.67 19.59 17.99
C GLY A 21 -7.36 18.29 18.73
N GLU A 22 -8.29 17.80 19.53
CA GLU A 22 -8.16 16.48 20.20
C GLU A 22 -8.16 15.34 19.17
N GLU A 23 -8.77 15.56 18.00
CA GLU A 23 -8.76 14.68 16.85
C GLU A 23 -7.38 14.59 16.15
N LEU A 24 -6.48 15.53 16.43
CA LEU A 24 -5.10 15.57 15.90
C LEU A 24 -4.07 15.03 16.91
N ARG A 25 -4.51 14.11 17.76
CA ARG A 25 -3.71 13.53 18.85
C ARG A 25 -3.30 12.09 18.52
N PHE A 26 -2.01 11.80 18.68
CA PHE A 26 -1.47 10.45 18.59
C PHE A 26 -1.94 9.59 19.78
N GLY A 27 -2.35 8.35 19.48
CA GLY A 27 -2.78 7.39 20.49
C GLY A 27 -1.67 6.98 21.47
N LYS A 28 -0.39 7.07 21.06
CA LYS A 28 0.78 6.85 21.92
C LYS A 28 1.74 8.04 21.80
N PRO A 29 2.21 8.64 22.91
CA PRO A 29 3.27 9.64 22.86
C PRO A 29 4.51 9.11 22.14
N GLY A 30 5.15 9.96 21.33
CA GLY A 30 6.34 9.65 20.53
C GLY A 30 6.08 8.77 19.31
N ARG A 31 4.85 8.27 19.11
CA ARG A 31 4.52 7.28 18.07
C ARG A 31 3.17 7.57 17.41
N GLY A 32 3.21 8.09 16.19
CA GLY A 32 2.02 8.30 15.39
C GLY A 32 2.32 8.75 13.98
N CYS A 33 1.35 8.56 13.10
CA CYS A 33 1.42 9.04 11.72
C CYS A 33 0.21 9.92 11.43
N VAL A 34 0.44 11.04 10.75
CA VAL A 34 -0.62 11.89 10.21
C VAL A 34 -0.58 11.78 8.69
N ALA A 35 -1.71 11.41 8.09
CA ALA A 35 -1.91 11.50 6.64
C ALA A 35 -2.94 12.59 6.35
N PHE A 36 -2.70 13.41 5.35
CA PHE A 36 -3.53 14.58 5.06
C PHE A 36 -3.42 14.99 3.58
N GLU A 37 -4.43 15.69 3.08
CA GLU A 37 -4.35 16.40 1.81
C GLU A 37 -4.18 17.90 2.07
N ALA A 38 -3.18 18.51 1.44
CA ALA A 38 -2.93 19.94 1.55
C ALA A 38 -2.94 20.63 0.18
N SER A 39 -3.45 21.86 0.17
CA SER A 39 -3.39 22.79 -0.97
C SER A 39 -2.87 24.13 -0.45
N ALA A 40 -1.68 24.53 -0.93
CA ALA A 40 -1.02 25.77 -0.55
C ALA A 40 -0.38 26.44 -1.77
N GLN A 41 -0.28 27.77 -1.74
CA GLN A 41 0.46 28.53 -2.76
C GLN A 41 1.99 28.37 -2.57
N ASN A 42 2.43 28.37 -1.32
CA ASN A 42 3.81 28.23 -0.88
C ASN A 42 3.92 26.98 0.02
N ASP A 43 4.24 27.20 1.30
CA ASP A 43 4.68 26.19 2.23
C ASP A 43 3.50 25.55 2.99
N VAL A 44 3.60 24.24 3.23
CA VAL A 44 2.71 23.49 4.12
C VAL A 44 3.49 23.16 5.39
N THR A 45 2.97 23.58 6.55
CA THR A 45 3.70 23.50 7.82
C THR A 45 2.93 22.67 8.85
N LEU A 46 3.59 21.67 9.43
CA LEU A 46 3.04 20.87 10.53
C LEU A 46 3.96 20.98 11.74
N VAL A 47 3.35 21.08 12.92
CA VAL A 47 4.05 21.21 14.20
C VAL A 47 3.72 20.01 15.08
N PHE A 48 4.70 19.43 15.75
CA PHE A 48 4.52 18.25 16.59
C PHE A 48 4.99 18.55 18.02
N ARG A 49 4.11 18.39 19.01
CA ARG A 49 4.32 18.82 20.41
C ARG A 49 3.75 17.84 21.43
N GLN A 50 4.18 18.00 22.68
CA GLN A 50 3.60 17.28 23.82
C GLN A 50 2.21 17.79 24.21
N GLN A 51 1.97 19.09 24.08
CA GLN A 51 0.69 19.74 24.37
C GLN A 51 0.32 20.69 23.23
N PRO A 52 -0.98 20.96 23.02
CA PRO A 52 -1.43 21.97 22.06
C PRO A 52 -0.81 23.35 22.35
N GLY A 53 -0.31 24.02 21.31
CA GLY A 53 0.22 25.38 21.41
C GLY A 53 -0.87 26.46 21.26
N SER A 54 -0.46 27.74 21.27
CA SER A 54 -1.37 28.85 20.98
C SER A 54 -1.86 28.82 19.52
N GLN A 55 -3.07 29.33 19.28
CA GLN A 55 -3.63 29.46 17.94
C GLN A 55 -2.91 30.54 17.10
N HIS A 56 -2.39 31.58 17.76
CA HIS A 56 -1.68 32.68 17.10
C HIS A 56 -0.17 32.43 17.13
N TYR A 57 0.48 32.84 16.04
CA TYR A 57 1.89 32.63 15.75
C TYR A 57 2.84 33.08 16.86
N HIS A 58 3.26 32.14 17.71
CA HIS A 58 4.45 32.23 18.56
C HIS A 58 4.92 30.83 19.02
N TYR A 59 5.28 29.95 18.10
CA TYR A 59 5.84 28.63 18.46
C TYR A 59 7.23 28.75 19.14
N LYS A 60 7.91 29.89 19.00
CA LYS A 60 9.21 30.20 19.64
C LYS A 60 9.18 30.51 21.14
N MET A 61 8.00 30.65 21.77
CA MET A 61 7.91 30.97 23.21
C MET A 61 7.66 29.76 24.11
N ASP A 62 7.55 28.58 23.52
CA ASP A 62 7.37 27.33 24.27
C ASP A 62 8.74 26.74 24.60
N SER A 63 9.00 26.49 25.88
CA SER A 63 10.25 25.91 26.37
C SER A 63 10.32 24.39 26.21
N SER A 64 9.26 23.76 25.68
CA SER A 64 9.20 22.32 25.45
C SER A 64 9.76 21.93 24.07
N ARG A 65 10.46 20.79 24.03
CA ARG A 65 11.07 20.26 22.81
C ARG A 65 10.01 19.99 21.74
N HIS A 66 10.15 20.51 20.53
CA HIS A 66 9.14 20.32 19.48
C HIS A 66 9.72 20.27 18.08
N TYR A 67 8.97 19.65 17.17
CA TYR A 67 9.34 19.53 15.76
C TYR A 67 8.44 20.39 14.89
N THR A 68 9.03 21.09 13.92
CA THR A 68 8.29 21.78 12.86
C THR A 68 8.75 21.24 11.52
N VAL A 69 7.83 20.67 10.74
CA VAL A 69 8.10 20.15 9.40
C VAL A 69 7.49 21.09 8.37
N ILE A 70 8.31 21.58 7.44
CA ILE A 70 7.93 22.55 6.41
C ILE A 70 8.14 21.92 5.03
N LEU A 71 7.04 21.60 4.36
CA LEU A 71 7.02 21.08 2.99
C LEU A 71 6.93 22.26 2.02
N GLY A 72 7.90 22.37 1.10
CA GLY A 72 7.86 23.38 0.05
C GLY A 72 8.57 24.71 0.37
N SER A 73 9.44 24.76 1.38
CA SER A 73 10.22 25.97 1.65
C SER A 73 11.01 26.47 0.43
N HIS A 74 11.33 27.78 0.38
CA HIS A 74 12.00 28.44 -0.75
C HIS A 74 11.26 28.29 -2.10
N ARG A 75 9.98 28.67 -2.14
CA ARG A 75 9.12 28.62 -3.35
C ARG A 75 8.90 27.20 -3.87
N ASN A 76 8.53 26.28 -3.00
CA ASN A 76 8.19 24.87 -3.27
C ASN A 76 9.38 24.00 -3.72
N LYS A 77 10.60 24.35 -3.29
CA LYS A 77 11.84 23.70 -3.74
C LYS A 77 12.57 22.91 -2.66
N ARG A 78 12.23 23.10 -1.39
CA ARG A 78 12.97 22.50 -0.28
C ARG A 78 12.05 21.90 0.78
N LEU A 79 12.59 20.94 1.50
CA LEU A 79 12.00 20.35 2.70
C LEU A 79 12.85 20.80 3.89
N ARG A 80 12.19 21.30 4.94
CA ARG A 80 12.86 21.68 6.19
C ARG A 80 12.25 21.01 7.41
N ILE A 81 13.11 20.66 8.35
CA ILE A 81 12.73 20.23 9.70
C ILE A 81 13.44 21.15 10.69
N GLU A 82 12.69 21.72 11.62
CA GLU A 82 13.20 22.52 12.73
C GLU A 82 12.95 21.78 14.05
N VAL A 83 13.94 21.81 14.93
CA VAL A 83 13.83 21.39 16.34
C VAL A 83 14.00 22.64 17.17
N ASP A 84 13.00 22.96 18.00
CA ASP A 84 13.02 24.14 18.88
C ASP A 84 13.27 25.46 18.14
N GLY A 85 12.76 25.54 16.91
CA GLY A 85 12.94 26.68 16.01
C GLY A 85 14.33 26.81 15.37
N SER A 86 15.21 25.83 15.56
CA SER A 86 16.50 25.71 14.87
C SER A 86 16.40 24.71 13.73
N THR A 87 16.76 25.11 12.51
CA THR A 87 16.73 24.22 11.34
C THR A 87 17.79 23.12 11.46
N VAL A 88 17.36 21.87 11.50
CA VAL A 88 18.22 20.67 11.58
C VAL A 88 18.30 19.92 10.25
N VAL A 89 17.31 20.10 9.38
CA VAL A 89 17.27 19.54 8.03
C VAL A 89 16.88 20.65 7.05
N ASP A 90 17.64 20.80 5.97
CA ASP A 90 17.31 21.62 4.81
C ASP A 90 17.79 20.92 3.53
N VAL A 91 16.89 20.22 2.85
CA VAL A 91 17.20 19.42 1.65
C VAL A 91 16.40 19.90 0.43
N VAL A 92 16.97 19.74 -0.76
CA VAL A 92 16.27 20.04 -2.01
C VAL A 92 15.20 18.97 -2.23
N ALA A 93 13.96 19.40 -2.42
CA ALA A 93 12.83 18.53 -2.67
C ALA A 93 11.93 19.17 -3.74
N LEU A 94 12.05 18.66 -4.97
CA LEU A 94 11.37 19.21 -6.14
C LEU A 94 9.87 18.88 -6.11
N GLY A 95 9.01 19.91 -6.16
CA GLY A 95 7.59 19.73 -6.48
C GLY A 95 6.68 19.33 -5.31
N LEU A 96 7.07 19.65 -4.06
CA LEU A 96 6.34 19.29 -2.84
C LEU A 96 5.02 20.02 -2.60
N CYS A 97 4.66 21.07 -3.37
CA CYS A 97 3.40 21.82 -3.19
C CYS A 97 2.97 22.45 -4.53
N CYS A 98 1.67 22.38 -4.86
CA CYS A 98 1.09 22.99 -6.06
C CYS A 98 -0.17 23.78 -5.70
N SER A 99 -0.28 25.00 -6.23
CA SER A 99 -1.37 25.94 -5.91
C SER A 99 -2.71 25.61 -6.58
N SER A 100 -2.75 24.67 -7.54
CA SER A 100 -3.94 24.38 -8.36
C SER A 100 -4.74 23.16 -7.91
N SER A 101 -4.25 22.35 -6.96
CA SER A 101 -4.92 21.12 -6.52
C SER A 101 -4.40 20.62 -5.17
N PHE A 102 -5.28 20.02 -4.36
CA PHE A 102 -4.90 19.28 -3.17
C PHE A 102 -3.99 18.09 -3.50
N GLN A 103 -2.93 17.91 -2.73
CA GLN A 103 -2.03 16.79 -2.83
C GLN A 103 -1.95 16.05 -1.48
N ALA A 104 -1.83 14.72 -1.53
CA ALA A 104 -1.78 13.87 -0.35
C ALA A 104 -0.34 13.69 0.16
N TYR A 105 -0.16 13.84 1.46
CA TYR A 105 1.09 13.63 2.17
C TYR A 105 0.86 12.83 3.44
N TRP A 106 1.93 12.21 3.94
CA TRP A 106 1.95 11.62 5.25
C TRP A 106 3.27 11.92 5.96
N ILE A 107 3.19 12.11 7.28
CA ILE A 107 4.34 12.31 8.16
C ILE A 107 4.19 11.37 9.36
N SER A 108 5.21 10.54 9.58
CA SER A 108 5.28 9.60 10.70
C SER A 108 6.38 10.01 11.66
N ILE A 109 6.08 10.01 12.97
CA ILE A 109 7.06 10.16 14.04
C ILE A 109 7.06 8.88 14.86
N TYR A 110 8.24 8.27 15.00
CA TYR A 110 8.42 7.07 15.79
C TYR A 110 9.72 7.13 16.59
N ASP A 111 9.61 7.37 17.90
CA ASP A 111 10.73 7.41 18.84
C ASP A 111 11.92 8.26 18.33
N GLY A 112 11.63 9.38 17.66
CA GLY A 112 12.65 10.27 17.07
C GLY A 112 12.83 10.18 15.56
N LEU A 113 12.37 9.10 14.93
CA LEU A 113 12.44 8.95 13.48
C LEU A 113 11.26 9.67 12.82
N ILE A 114 11.55 10.76 12.10
CA ILE A 114 10.59 11.51 11.30
C ILE A 114 10.69 11.03 9.85
N SER A 115 9.64 10.40 9.35
CA SER A 115 9.51 9.94 7.96
C SER A 115 8.44 10.74 7.24
N ILE A 116 8.72 11.16 6.01
CA ILE A 116 7.85 12.02 5.21
C ILE A 116 7.68 11.35 3.84
N GLY A 117 6.45 11.24 3.37
CA GLY A 117 6.16 10.70 2.04
C GLY A 117 4.93 11.30 1.38
N ARG A 118 4.71 10.91 0.12
CA ARG A 118 3.61 11.40 -0.72
C ARG A 118 2.57 10.31 -0.95
N GLY A 119 1.31 10.61 -0.72
CA GLY A 119 0.21 9.66 -0.86
C GLY A 119 -0.72 9.68 0.37
N ARG A 120 -1.77 8.87 0.30
CA ARG A 120 -2.79 8.76 1.36
C ARG A 120 -2.45 7.73 2.43
N HIS A 121 -1.40 6.93 2.21
CA HIS A 121 -1.03 5.81 3.07
C HIS A 121 0.43 5.92 3.51
N PRO A 122 0.73 5.67 4.80
CA PRO A 122 2.11 5.63 5.30
C PRO A 122 2.97 4.66 4.48
N ASN A 123 4.26 4.96 4.36
CA ASN A 123 5.27 4.18 3.62
C ASN A 123 5.09 4.13 2.09
N THR A 124 4.10 4.82 1.52
CA THR A 124 3.99 5.00 0.05
C THR A 124 4.79 6.22 -0.40
N ASN A 125 5.55 6.10 -1.49
CA ASN A 125 6.44 7.15 -2.04
C ASN A 125 7.19 7.95 -0.96
N LEU A 126 8.05 7.25 -0.20
CA LEU A 126 8.90 7.86 0.80
C LEU A 126 9.74 8.99 0.16
N LEU A 127 9.63 10.19 0.70
CA LEU A 127 10.35 11.36 0.22
C LEU A 127 11.62 11.59 1.03
N PHE A 128 11.55 11.43 2.35
CA PHE A 128 12.65 11.75 3.25
C PHE A 128 12.50 11.08 4.62
N GLN A 129 13.63 10.76 5.27
CA GLN A 129 13.67 10.29 6.65
C GLN A 129 14.80 10.97 7.41
N TRP A 130 14.55 11.29 8.68
CA TRP A 130 15.54 11.86 9.59
C TRP A 130 15.33 11.33 11.00
N LEU A 131 16.41 10.93 11.66
CA LEU A 131 16.40 10.51 13.05
C LEU A 131 16.95 11.64 13.92
N ASP A 132 16.17 12.06 14.92
CA ASP A 132 16.63 12.98 15.96
C ASP A 132 17.66 12.29 16.88
N PRO A 133 18.88 12.83 17.04
CA PRO A 133 19.86 12.32 18.00
C PRO A 133 19.42 12.39 19.47
N ASP A 134 18.46 13.25 19.81
CA ASP A 134 17.92 13.42 21.16
C ASP A 134 16.38 13.51 21.13
N PRO A 135 15.68 12.39 20.89
CA PRO A 135 14.27 12.42 20.52
C PRO A 135 13.36 12.87 21.67
N ASN A 136 12.31 13.64 21.36
CA ASN A 136 11.25 13.94 22.32
C ASN A 136 10.25 12.76 22.39
N PRO A 137 10.24 11.98 23.49
CA PRO A 137 9.33 10.82 23.62
C PRO A 137 7.89 11.23 23.89
N ASN A 138 7.63 12.50 24.23
CA ASN A 138 6.33 12.97 24.68
C ASN A 138 5.50 13.63 23.57
N VAL A 139 5.97 13.64 22.32
CA VAL A 139 5.21 14.21 21.19
C VAL A 139 3.89 13.50 21.04
N GLN A 140 2.79 14.23 21.17
CA GLN A 140 1.45 13.66 21.16
C GLN A 140 0.45 14.41 20.28
N TYR A 141 0.66 15.70 20.03
CA TYR A 141 -0.27 16.54 19.27
C TYR A 141 0.34 17.00 17.96
N VAL A 142 -0.49 17.04 16.91
CA VAL A 142 -0.19 17.59 15.59
C VAL A 142 -0.91 18.92 15.42
N GLY A 143 -0.16 19.98 15.15
CA GLY A 143 -0.65 21.31 14.82
C GLY A 143 -0.58 21.52 13.31
N LEU A 144 -1.70 21.90 12.70
CA LEU A 144 -1.77 22.25 11.29
C LEU A 144 -1.57 23.75 11.15
N SER A 145 -0.47 24.15 10.53
CA SER A 145 -0.01 25.54 10.53
C SER A 145 0.09 26.11 9.13
N SER A 146 0.09 27.43 9.06
CA SER A 146 0.30 28.21 7.86
C SER A 146 1.25 29.35 8.17
N TRP A 147 2.26 29.54 7.32
CA TRP A 147 3.27 30.58 7.51
C TRP A 147 2.78 31.94 7.01
N ASP A 148 2.88 32.20 5.70
CA ASP A 148 2.62 33.51 5.08
C ASP A 148 1.36 33.55 4.20
N LYS A 149 0.74 32.39 3.92
CA LYS A 149 -0.41 32.23 3.03
C LYS A 149 -1.36 31.17 3.58
N HIS A 150 -2.66 31.34 3.31
CA HIS A 150 -3.66 30.34 3.67
C HIS A 150 -3.30 28.95 3.13
N VAL A 151 -3.42 27.94 4.00
CA VAL A 151 -3.25 26.54 3.64
C VAL A 151 -4.57 25.82 3.87
N GLY A 152 -5.07 25.15 2.84
CA GLY A 152 -6.23 24.27 2.95
C GLY A 152 -5.78 22.86 3.28
N TYR A 153 -6.24 22.31 4.39
CA TYR A 153 -6.08 20.91 4.78
C TYR A 153 -7.41 20.17 4.66
N ARG A 154 -7.41 18.91 4.23
CA ARG A 154 -8.59 18.03 4.21
C ARG A 154 -8.17 16.56 4.31
N ASN A 155 -9.12 15.66 4.53
CA ASN A 155 -8.87 14.21 4.67
C ASN A 155 -7.73 13.91 5.66
N ILE A 156 -7.70 14.65 6.79
CA ILE A 156 -6.68 14.46 7.82
C ILE A 156 -7.06 13.22 8.62
N SER A 157 -6.16 12.26 8.70
CA SER A 157 -6.31 11.04 9.47
C SER A 157 -5.07 10.82 10.32
N ILE A 158 -5.28 10.67 11.63
CA ILE A 158 -4.26 10.16 12.54
C ILE A 158 -4.32 8.62 12.49
N LEU A 159 -3.21 8.01 12.09
CA LEU A 159 -3.08 6.57 11.94
C LEU A 159 -2.21 6.02 13.08
N PRO A 160 -2.55 4.85 13.64
CA PRO A 160 -1.66 4.15 14.55
C PRO A 160 -0.34 3.86 13.82
N SER A 161 0.79 4.06 14.51
CA SER A 161 2.10 3.67 13.97
C SER A 161 2.10 2.17 13.63
N ALA A 162 2.74 1.80 12.52
CA ALA A 162 2.90 0.41 12.11
C ALA A 162 3.31 -0.50 13.29
N PRO A 163 2.81 -1.75 13.35
CA PRO A 163 3.07 -2.65 14.47
C PRO A 163 4.57 -2.86 14.71
N GLN A 164 4.93 -3.12 15.97
CA GLN A 164 6.31 -3.29 16.49
C GLN A 164 7.18 -4.34 15.77
N ASN A 165 6.63 -5.09 14.80
CA ASN A 165 7.42 -5.96 13.93
C ASN A 165 8.15 -5.19 12.80
N SER A 166 7.88 -3.89 12.63
CA SER A 166 8.68 -3.00 11.78
C SER A 166 10.07 -2.70 12.35
N ILE A 167 10.35 -3.05 13.61
CA ILE A 167 11.66 -2.80 14.25
C ILE A 167 12.75 -3.69 13.61
N LEU A 168 12.40 -4.83 13.00
CA LEU A 168 13.36 -5.60 12.19
C LEU A 168 13.72 -4.95 10.85
N TRP A 169 12.91 -3.99 10.38
CA TRP A 169 13.12 -3.33 9.08
C TRP A 169 14.07 -2.13 9.20
N SER A 170 14.19 -1.52 10.38
CA SER A 170 15.16 -0.44 10.66
C SER A 170 16.50 -0.94 11.21
N HIS A 171 16.57 -2.12 11.84
CA HIS A 171 17.84 -2.66 12.35
C HIS A 171 18.84 -3.00 11.23
N TYR A 172 18.38 -3.29 10.00
CA TYR A 172 19.26 -3.49 8.85
C TYR A 172 19.79 -2.18 8.23
N VAL A 173 19.18 -1.03 8.54
CA VAL A 173 19.63 0.29 8.05
C VAL A 173 20.53 1.01 9.08
N HIS A 174 20.60 0.52 10.32
CA HIS A 174 21.27 1.22 11.43
C HIS A 174 22.50 0.52 12.05
N SER A 175 23.02 -0.55 11.46
CA SER A 175 24.31 -1.12 11.89
C SER A 175 25.55 -0.43 11.32
N GLU A 176 25.42 0.66 10.53
CA GLU A 176 26.58 1.31 9.87
C GLU A 176 27.11 2.59 10.56
N GLN A 177 26.74 2.92 11.81
CA GLN A 177 27.27 4.11 12.51
C GLN A 177 27.73 3.93 13.97
N ARG A 178 28.24 2.74 14.33
CA ARG A 178 29.03 2.59 15.57
C ARG A 178 30.47 2.15 15.30
N LEU A 179 31.27 3.05 14.73
CA LEU A 179 32.68 3.13 15.07
C LEU A 179 33.02 4.56 15.47
N CYS A 180 33.00 4.80 16.78
CA CYS A 180 33.94 5.64 17.52
C CYS A 180 33.44 5.81 18.96
N CYS A 181 33.75 4.86 19.84
CA CYS A 181 34.31 5.15 21.16
C CYS A 181 34.68 3.83 21.84
N GLY A 182 35.94 3.66 22.22
CA GLY A 182 36.40 2.50 22.94
C GLY A 182 35.77 2.43 24.32
N LYS A 183 35.18 1.28 24.65
CA LYS A 183 35.12 0.72 26.01
C LYS A 183 34.68 -0.75 25.90
N ARG A 184 35.46 -1.63 26.54
CA ARG A 184 35.09 -3.03 26.80
C ARG A 184 33.78 -3.06 27.57
N ALA A 185 32.75 -3.70 27.02
CA ALA A 185 31.55 -4.09 27.75
C ALA A 185 31.09 -5.46 27.26
N THR A 186 30.60 -6.23 28.21
CA THR A 186 30.27 -7.66 28.21
C THR A 186 29.20 -8.06 27.20
N ARG A 187 29.35 -9.27 26.65
CA ARG A 187 28.40 -9.97 25.75
C ARG A 187 26.99 -9.94 26.33
N ASP A 188 26.04 -9.43 25.55
CA ASP A 188 24.61 -9.61 25.74
C ASP A 188 24.01 -9.98 24.37
N ASP A 189 23.36 -11.14 24.31
CA ASP A 189 22.90 -11.82 23.09
C ASP A 189 21.71 -11.10 22.45
N SER A 190 21.95 -10.39 21.35
CA SER A 190 20.94 -10.08 20.32
C SER A 190 21.65 -9.77 19.00
N GLU A 191 22.25 -10.80 18.41
CA GLU A 191 23.07 -10.72 17.20
C GLU A 191 22.23 -10.57 15.92
N SER A 192 22.68 -9.70 15.03
CA SER A 192 22.31 -9.71 13.61
C SER A 192 22.89 -10.99 12.99
N ASP A 193 22.06 -12.01 12.78
CA ASP A 193 22.41 -13.38 12.33
C ASP A 193 23.07 -13.51 10.94
N GLN A 194 23.49 -12.42 10.28
CA GLN A 194 24.11 -12.50 8.96
C GLN A 194 25.64 -12.57 9.06
N ARG A 195 26.23 -13.71 8.67
CA ARG A 195 27.69 -13.88 8.55
C ARG A 195 28.26 -12.84 7.60
N LEU A 196 29.30 -12.13 8.04
CA LEU A 196 30.04 -11.19 7.22
C LEU A 196 31.19 -11.91 6.54
N LEU A 197 31.64 -11.37 5.41
CA LEU A 197 32.83 -11.90 4.75
C LEU A 197 34.05 -11.86 5.69
N ALA A 198 34.14 -10.85 6.56
CA ALA A 198 35.15 -10.72 7.60
C ALA A 198 35.30 -11.96 8.48
N ASP A 199 34.21 -12.70 8.73
CA ASP A 199 34.21 -13.90 9.58
C ASP A 199 35.01 -15.06 8.97
N PHE A 200 35.29 -14.99 7.66
CA PHE A 200 36.08 -15.98 6.92
C PHE A 200 37.56 -15.59 6.76
N LEU A 201 38.00 -14.46 7.31
CA LEU A 201 39.41 -14.07 7.28
C LEU A 201 40.26 -15.08 8.07
N GLU A 202 41.21 -15.72 7.38
CA GLU A 202 42.07 -16.78 7.94
C GLU A 202 41.27 -17.96 8.56
N SER A 203 40.01 -18.14 8.14
CA SER A 203 39.20 -19.28 8.53
C SER A 203 39.52 -20.50 7.67
N TRP A 204 39.43 -21.68 8.28
CA TRP A 204 39.52 -22.96 7.57
C TRP A 204 38.21 -23.37 6.90
N ASP A 205 37.08 -22.79 7.33
CA ASP A 205 35.76 -23.09 6.77
C ASP A 205 35.72 -22.71 5.29
N PHE A 206 35.54 -23.70 4.42
CA PHE A 206 35.53 -23.57 2.95
C PHE A 206 36.86 -23.17 2.32
N SER A 207 37.95 -23.15 3.08
CA SER A 207 39.27 -22.79 2.54
C SER A 207 39.72 -23.76 1.44
N ASP A 208 40.06 -23.21 0.29
CA ASP A 208 40.53 -23.93 -0.90
C ASP A 208 41.85 -23.36 -1.44
N ALA A 209 42.41 -22.37 -0.73
CA ALA A 209 43.73 -21.80 -0.92
C ALA A 209 44.47 -21.62 0.41
N ILE A 210 45.80 -21.63 0.36
CA ILE A 210 46.69 -21.53 1.51
C ILE A 210 47.90 -20.68 1.12
N PHE A 211 48.29 -19.73 1.96
CA PHE A 211 49.56 -19.03 1.86
C PHE A 211 50.57 -19.62 2.84
N VAL A 212 51.83 -19.77 2.41
CA VAL A 212 52.96 -20.13 3.26
C VAL A 212 53.89 -18.93 3.33
N VAL A 213 53.97 -18.27 4.50
CA VAL A 213 54.57 -16.94 4.64
C VAL A 213 55.79 -16.94 5.55
N GLY A 214 56.81 -16.19 5.13
CA GLY A 214 58.01 -15.93 5.90
C GLY A 214 58.94 -17.14 6.03
N THR A 215 60.07 -16.93 6.67
CA THR A 215 61.07 -17.99 6.95
C THR A 215 60.54 -19.07 7.89
N GLU A 216 59.55 -18.74 8.72
CA GLU A 216 58.87 -19.66 9.65
C GLU A 216 57.83 -20.55 8.96
N ARG A 217 57.59 -20.37 7.64
CA ARG A 217 56.61 -21.12 6.85
C ARG A 217 55.21 -21.16 7.49
N LYS A 218 54.75 -20.02 8.01
CA LYS A 218 53.43 -19.91 8.64
C LYS A 218 52.34 -20.16 7.59
N VAL A 219 51.43 -21.07 7.89
CA VAL A 219 50.32 -21.47 7.03
C VAL A 219 49.10 -20.60 7.33
N VAL A 220 48.55 -19.95 6.30
CA VAL A 220 47.39 -19.04 6.41
C VAL A 220 46.33 -19.45 5.38
N PRO A 221 45.13 -19.90 5.79
CA PRO A 221 44.09 -20.32 4.87
C PRO A 221 43.39 -19.12 4.21
N ALA A 222 42.86 -19.33 3.01
CA ALA A 222 42.14 -18.34 2.23
C ALA A 222 41.19 -19.01 1.22
N HIS A 223 40.43 -18.17 0.49
CA HIS A 223 39.36 -18.60 -0.40
C HIS A 223 39.61 -18.09 -1.82
N LYS A 224 39.76 -18.97 -2.81
CA LYS A 224 40.06 -18.63 -4.21
C LYS A 224 39.01 -17.71 -4.80
N VAL A 225 37.72 -17.97 -4.52
CA VAL A 225 36.59 -17.15 -4.99
C VAL A 225 36.71 -15.69 -4.52
N VAL A 226 37.15 -15.46 -3.28
CA VAL A 226 37.31 -14.12 -2.69
C VAL A 226 38.55 -13.44 -3.27
N LEU A 227 39.68 -14.14 -3.28
CA LEU A 227 40.96 -13.62 -3.77
C LEU A 227 40.86 -13.22 -5.26
N CYS A 228 40.37 -14.10 -6.12
CA CYS A 228 40.27 -13.86 -7.56
C CYS A 228 39.21 -12.81 -7.93
N ALA A 229 38.24 -12.58 -7.04
CA ALA A 229 37.30 -11.47 -7.19
C ALA A 229 37.94 -10.10 -6.86
N SER A 230 38.96 -10.05 -5.98
CA SER A 230 39.67 -8.82 -5.61
C SER A 230 40.93 -8.49 -6.44
N GLY A 231 41.60 -9.50 -7.00
CA GLY A 231 42.90 -9.36 -7.65
C GLY A 231 43.21 -10.50 -8.62
N ASP A 232 44.45 -10.57 -9.08
CA ASP A 232 44.97 -11.63 -9.94
C ASP A 232 45.87 -12.55 -9.10
N PHE A 233 45.35 -13.72 -8.73
CA PHE A 233 46.07 -14.74 -7.98
C PHE A 233 46.35 -15.96 -8.88
N PRO A 234 47.56 -16.54 -8.85
CA PRO A 234 48.02 -17.52 -9.85
C PRO A 234 47.50 -18.95 -9.60
N PHE A 235 46.20 -19.13 -9.39
CA PHE A 235 45.58 -20.44 -9.15
C PHE A 235 45.26 -21.22 -10.44
N GLU A 236 45.36 -20.61 -11.63
CA GLU A 236 45.02 -21.25 -12.90
C GLU A 236 46.19 -22.03 -13.56
N LEU A 237 47.42 -21.87 -13.05
CA LEU A 237 48.65 -22.29 -13.76
C LEU A 237 49.37 -23.50 -13.15
N VAL A 238 49.02 -23.90 -11.94
CA VAL A 238 49.62 -25.02 -11.20
C VAL A 238 48.48 -25.74 -10.47
N ASP A 239 48.66 -27.00 -10.08
CA ASP A 239 47.75 -27.84 -9.26
C ASP A 239 47.56 -27.27 -7.81
N GLY A 240 47.59 -25.93 -7.70
CA GLY A 240 48.05 -25.15 -6.58
C GLY A 240 46.89 -24.60 -5.78
N ALA A 241 46.64 -25.23 -4.65
CA ALA A 241 46.02 -24.57 -3.51
C ALA A 241 47.01 -23.67 -2.76
N THR A 242 48.32 -23.75 -3.02
CA THR A 242 49.35 -23.13 -2.17
C THR A 242 50.12 -22.02 -2.87
N ILE A 243 50.24 -20.85 -2.22
CA ILE A 243 51.11 -19.74 -2.64
C ILE A 243 52.22 -19.56 -1.61
N GLU A 244 53.48 -19.70 -2.03
CA GLU A 244 54.64 -19.49 -1.16
C GLU A 244 55.17 -18.05 -1.26
N LEU A 245 55.31 -17.37 -0.11
CA LEU A 245 55.80 -16.00 0.02
C LEU A 245 56.92 -15.93 1.07
N PRO A 246 58.13 -16.44 0.76
CA PRO A 246 59.21 -16.57 1.74
C PRO A 246 59.80 -15.22 2.18
N SER A 247 59.68 -14.18 1.35
CA SER A 247 60.20 -12.83 1.60
C SER A 247 59.20 -11.89 2.29
N VAL A 248 57.94 -12.30 2.43
CA VAL A 248 56.86 -11.48 3.00
C VAL A 248 56.69 -11.83 4.48
N SER A 249 56.48 -10.83 5.33
CA SER A 249 56.19 -11.05 6.75
C SER A 249 54.68 -11.29 6.96
N TYR A 250 54.33 -12.08 7.98
CA TYR A 250 52.91 -12.34 8.30
C TYR A 250 52.06 -11.07 8.46
N PRO A 251 52.51 -10.01 9.17
CA PRO A 251 51.72 -8.78 9.29
C PRO A 251 51.36 -8.14 7.94
N VAL A 252 52.24 -8.22 6.95
CA VAL A 252 51.98 -7.66 5.61
C VAL A 252 50.93 -8.49 4.86
N LEU A 253 51.01 -9.83 4.91
CA LEU A 253 49.97 -10.68 4.32
C LEU A 253 48.63 -10.49 5.05
N HIS A 254 48.64 -10.48 6.39
CA HIS A 254 47.44 -10.30 7.19
C HIS A 254 46.74 -8.99 6.81
N SER A 255 47.46 -7.88 6.68
CA SER A 255 46.87 -6.61 6.25
C SER A 255 46.29 -6.65 4.83
N LEU A 256 46.95 -7.35 3.89
CA LEU A 256 46.39 -7.57 2.55
C LEU A 256 45.07 -8.34 2.61
N LEU A 257 45.04 -9.46 3.33
CA LEU A 257 43.85 -10.30 3.46
C LEU A 257 42.75 -9.57 4.23
N GLU A 258 43.07 -8.91 5.34
CA GLU A 258 42.12 -8.11 6.11
C GLU A 258 41.46 -7.04 5.23
N TYR A 259 42.23 -6.36 4.37
CA TYR A 259 41.66 -5.42 3.42
C TYR A 259 40.75 -6.10 2.38
N ILE A 260 41.13 -7.27 1.86
CA ILE A 260 40.32 -8.02 0.89
C ILE A 260 38.97 -8.45 1.49
N TYR A 261 38.97 -8.95 2.73
CA TYR A 261 37.77 -9.51 3.38
C TYR A 261 36.90 -8.46 4.07
N THR A 262 37.47 -7.32 4.50
CA THR A 262 36.75 -6.30 5.29
C THR A 262 36.66 -4.93 4.61
N GLY A 263 37.43 -4.69 3.55
CA GLY A 263 37.55 -3.36 2.91
C GLY A 263 38.40 -2.35 3.67
N SER A 264 38.98 -2.73 4.81
CA SER A 264 39.90 -1.90 5.56
C SER A 264 41.01 -2.72 6.21
N THR A 265 42.14 -2.10 6.52
CA THR A 265 43.20 -2.74 7.29
C THR A 265 43.98 -1.71 8.09
N GLN A 266 44.66 -2.17 9.14
CA GLN A 266 45.60 -1.38 9.90
C GLN A 266 47.01 -1.94 9.75
N ILE A 267 47.96 -1.08 9.37
CA ILE A 267 49.36 -1.48 9.19
C ILE A 267 50.32 -0.42 9.73
N ALA A 268 51.46 -0.85 10.26
CA ALA A 268 52.50 0.06 10.67
C ALA A 268 53.11 0.78 9.47
N GLU A 269 53.43 2.06 9.63
CA GLU A 269 53.97 2.92 8.57
C GLU A 269 55.20 2.33 7.85
N TRP A 270 56.13 1.70 8.59
CA TRP A 270 57.33 1.08 8.01
C TRP A 270 57.05 -0.17 7.14
N LEU A 271 55.87 -0.78 7.26
CA LEU A 271 55.45 -1.93 6.43
C LEU A 271 54.61 -1.50 5.23
N LEU A 272 54.28 -0.21 5.09
CA LEU A 272 53.40 0.29 4.03
C LEU A 272 53.98 0.03 2.63
N SER A 273 55.29 0.20 2.45
CA SER A 273 55.95 -0.08 1.17
C SER A 273 55.91 -1.57 0.80
N SER A 274 56.06 -2.46 1.77
CA SER A 274 55.93 -3.91 1.55
C SER A 274 54.50 -4.32 1.22
N LEU A 275 53.50 -3.66 1.83
CA LEU A 275 52.09 -3.86 1.49
C LEU A 275 51.77 -3.35 0.07
N LEU A 276 52.34 -2.22 -0.34
CA LEU A 276 52.21 -1.69 -1.70
C LEU A 276 52.82 -2.66 -2.73
N GLU A 277 54.02 -3.19 -2.47
CA GLU A 277 54.67 -4.16 -3.36
C GLU A 277 53.82 -5.43 -3.51
N LEU A 278 53.33 -5.98 -2.39
CA LEU A 278 52.51 -7.20 -2.39
C LEU A 278 51.15 -7.00 -3.06
N SER A 279 50.47 -5.89 -2.75
CA SER A 279 49.18 -5.55 -3.36
C SER A 279 49.31 -5.26 -4.86
N SER A 280 50.44 -4.69 -5.30
CA SER A 280 50.76 -4.49 -6.72
C SER A 280 51.03 -5.81 -7.43
N HIS A 281 51.75 -6.73 -6.78
CA HIS A 281 52.03 -8.06 -7.31
C HIS A 281 50.74 -8.84 -7.63
N PHE A 282 49.78 -8.85 -6.71
CA PHE A 282 48.46 -9.47 -6.90
C PHE A 282 47.42 -8.54 -7.55
N LYS A 283 47.83 -7.34 -7.99
CA LYS A 283 46.97 -6.35 -8.67
C LYS A 283 45.66 -6.03 -7.93
N VAL A 284 45.71 -5.91 -6.60
CA VAL A 284 44.59 -5.43 -5.78
C VAL A 284 44.49 -3.91 -5.90
N LYS A 285 44.01 -3.44 -7.06
CA LYS A 285 44.06 -2.02 -7.47
C LYS A 285 43.53 -1.01 -6.43
N PRO A 286 42.40 -1.26 -5.74
CA PRO A 286 41.91 -0.31 -4.72
C PRO A 286 42.91 -0.10 -3.58
N LEU A 287 43.58 -1.19 -3.14
CA LEU A 287 44.57 -1.12 -2.07
C LEU A 287 45.85 -0.42 -2.54
N VAL A 288 46.33 -0.74 -3.75
CA VAL A 288 47.49 -0.09 -4.36
C VAL A 288 47.30 1.43 -4.36
N LYS A 289 46.14 1.90 -4.84
CA LYS A 289 45.81 3.32 -4.89
C LYS A 289 45.79 3.96 -3.48
N CYS A 290 45.17 3.29 -2.50
CA CYS A 290 45.16 3.78 -1.12
C CYS A 290 46.57 3.86 -0.51
N CYS A 291 47.44 2.87 -0.77
CA CYS A 291 48.82 2.90 -0.33
C CYS A 291 49.61 4.05 -0.96
N GLU A 292 49.48 4.27 -2.28
CA GLU A 292 50.12 5.36 -3.01
C GLU A 292 49.69 6.74 -2.48
N GLU A 293 48.39 6.97 -2.27
CA GLU A 293 47.85 8.23 -1.75
C GLU A 293 48.39 8.56 -0.35
N ILE A 294 48.51 7.55 0.53
CA ILE A 294 49.05 7.73 1.87
C ILE A 294 50.56 7.99 1.83
N ILE A 295 51.31 7.28 0.98
CA ILE A 295 52.77 7.51 0.82
C ILE A 295 53.03 8.95 0.35
N ILE A 296 52.29 9.42 -0.66
CA ILE A 296 52.41 10.81 -1.15
C ILE A 296 52.11 11.81 -0.02
N SER A 297 51.08 11.55 0.78
CA SER A 297 50.70 12.42 1.91
C SER A 297 51.80 12.48 2.98
N LEU A 298 52.44 11.35 3.28
CA LEU A 298 53.55 11.28 4.23
C LEU A 298 54.82 11.97 3.71
N GLU A 299 55.04 12.00 2.40
CA GLU A 299 56.17 12.73 1.79
C GLU A 299 56.03 14.26 1.89
N VAL A 300 54.80 14.77 2.00
CA VAL A 300 54.50 16.22 2.16
C VAL A 300 54.66 16.68 3.62
N ASP A 301 54.38 15.82 4.60
CA ASP A 301 54.45 16.11 6.05
C ASP A 301 55.86 15.89 6.66
N LYS A 302 56.91 16.42 6.02
CA LYS A 302 58.29 16.32 6.55
C LYS A 302 58.53 17.23 7.75
N ASN A 303 58.06 16.83 8.94
CA ASN A 303 58.56 17.29 10.24
C ASN A 303 58.70 16.10 11.21
N PHE A 304 59.96 15.66 11.39
CA PHE A 304 60.53 14.77 12.40
C PHE A 304 59.71 13.58 12.96
N SER A 305 60.18 12.39 12.56
CA SER A 305 59.86 11.03 13.02
C SER A 305 60.09 10.77 14.52
N ALA A 306 59.19 10.00 15.15
CA ALA A 306 59.54 8.71 15.79
C ALA A 306 58.29 7.93 16.25
N SER A 307 58.28 6.64 15.89
CA SER A 307 57.60 5.51 16.56
C SER A 307 56.11 5.25 16.24
N GLY A 308 55.87 4.14 15.53
CA GLY A 308 54.72 3.27 15.82
C GLY A 308 53.37 3.70 15.26
N LYS A 309 53.28 4.70 14.37
CA LYS A 309 51.99 5.15 13.88
C LYS A 309 51.33 4.04 13.05
N LEU A 310 50.20 3.57 13.55
CA LEU A 310 49.34 2.60 12.87
C LEU A 310 48.48 3.37 11.87
N LEU A 311 48.62 3.03 10.59
CA LEU A 311 47.88 3.65 9.49
C LEU A 311 46.63 2.82 9.21
N LYS A 312 45.47 3.47 9.16
CA LYS A 312 44.21 2.84 8.75
C LYS A 312 43.99 3.07 7.26
N LEU A 313 44.02 2.00 6.47
CA LEU A 313 43.63 2.01 5.06
C LEU A 313 42.17 1.59 4.95
N SER A 314 41.36 2.33 4.21
CA SER A 314 39.96 1.95 3.94
C SER A 314 39.55 2.41 2.55
N SER A 315 38.69 1.65 1.89
CA SER A 315 38.09 2.02 0.60
C SER A 315 37.05 3.15 0.74
N SER A 316 37.41 4.31 1.28
CA SER A 316 36.53 5.48 1.33
C SER A 316 36.66 6.29 0.03
N GLY A 317 35.90 5.92 -1.00
CA GLY A 317 35.91 6.64 -2.29
C GLY A 317 34.83 6.28 -3.31
N PHE A 318 34.07 5.20 -3.14
CA PHE A 318 32.93 4.89 -4.02
C PHE A 318 31.62 5.09 -3.25
N GLN A 319 31.10 6.33 -3.24
CA GLN A 319 29.69 6.57 -2.94
C GLN A 319 28.87 6.11 -4.16
N ASP A 320 28.55 4.82 -4.23
CA ASP A 320 27.33 4.42 -4.90
C ASP A 320 26.21 4.52 -3.86
N HIS A 321 25.41 5.58 -3.98
CA HIS A 321 24.09 5.67 -3.36
C HIS A 321 23.15 4.66 -4.02
N LYS A 322 23.43 3.37 -3.83
CA LYS A 322 22.49 2.28 -4.05
C LYS A 322 22.23 1.63 -2.70
N PHE A 323 21.00 1.77 -2.21
CA PHE A 323 20.51 1.01 -1.07
C PHE A 323 20.62 -0.49 -1.39
N GLY A 324 21.44 -1.23 -0.64
CA GLY A 324 21.60 -2.67 -0.78
C GLY A 324 22.64 -3.23 0.20
N SER A 325 22.18 -3.90 1.24
CA SER A 325 22.99 -4.64 2.21
C SER A 325 23.52 -5.95 1.61
N SER A 326 24.40 -5.88 0.62
CA SER A 326 25.11 -7.07 0.13
C SER A 326 26.23 -7.44 1.13
N PRO A 327 26.35 -8.70 1.58
CA PRO A 327 27.44 -9.16 2.45
C PRO A 327 28.81 -9.17 1.72
N LEU A 328 28.81 -8.91 0.41
CA LEU A 328 30.01 -8.81 -0.44
C LEU A 328 30.63 -7.40 -0.46
N LYS A 329 30.32 -6.54 0.52
CA LYS A 329 30.92 -5.19 0.64
C LYS A 329 32.42 -5.30 0.97
N GLY A 330 33.25 -4.90 0.01
CA GLY A 330 34.72 -4.88 0.08
C GLY A 330 35.30 -4.49 -1.28
N PRO A 331 36.63 -4.59 -1.52
CA PRO A 331 37.27 -4.37 -2.82
C PRO A 331 36.95 -5.48 -3.84
N ILE A 332 35.86 -6.21 -3.63
CA ILE A 332 35.46 -7.40 -4.36
C ILE A 332 34.61 -7.00 -5.53
N ASN A 333 34.97 -7.48 -6.71
CA ASN A 333 34.23 -7.21 -7.92
C ASN A 333 33.02 -8.15 -8.04
N SER A 334 31.82 -7.63 -7.79
CA SER A 334 30.55 -8.39 -7.90
C SER A 334 30.31 -8.96 -9.30
N GLN A 335 30.76 -8.28 -10.36
CA GLN A 335 30.67 -8.77 -11.74
C GLN A 335 31.56 -10.00 -11.94
N LYS A 336 32.76 -10.05 -11.35
CA LYS A 336 33.62 -11.25 -11.38
C LYS A 336 32.97 -12.42 -10.65
N ILE A 337 32.36 -12.18 -9.49
CA ILE A 337 31.63 -13.22 -8.74
C ILE A 337 30.46 -13.80 -9.57
N GLY A 338 29.67 -12.95 -10.22
CA GLY A 338 28.63 -13.39 -11.14
C GLY A 338 29.16 -14.23 -12.31
N GLN A 339 30.33 -13.87 -12.86
CA GLN A 339 31.00 -14.66 -13.90
C GLN A 339 31.47 -16.03 -13.39
N PHE A 340 31.95 -16.13 -12.16
CA PHE A 340 32.35 -17.41 -11.55
C PHE A 340 31.18 -18.37 -11.42
N LEU A 341 29.99 -17.88 -11.07
CA LEU A 341 28.77 -18.70 -11.11
C LEU A 341 28.45 -19.20 -12.53
N ALA A 342 28.57 -18.33 -13.53
CA ALA A 342 28.24 -18.67 -14.92
C ALA A 342 29.20 -19.70 -15.55
N ASN A 343 30.49 -19.64 -15.23
CA ASN A 343 31.50 -20.54 -15.80
C ASN A 343 31.93 -21.70 -14.86
N GLY A 344 31.51 -21.67 -13.59
CA GLY A 344 31.85 -22.68 -12.58
C GLY A 344 33.31 -22.64 -12.11
N LYS A 345 34.06 -21.55 -12.34
CA LYS A 345 35.41 -21.40 -11.82
C LYS A 345 35.38 -21.30 -10.30
N TYR A 346 36.26 -22.04 -9.63
CA TYR A 346 36.37 -22.11 -8.16
C TYR A 346 35.12 -22.66 -7.46
N SER A 347 34.21 -23.33 -8.19
CA SER A 347 33.04 -23.93 -7.58
C SER A 347 33.42 -25.14 -6.73
N ASP A 348 32.87 -25.21 -5.52
CA ASP A 348 33.04 -26.30 -4.56
C ASP A 348 31.73 -27.08 -4.32
N ILE A 349 30.66 -26.73 -5.04
CA ILE A 349 29.37 -27.40 -4.97
C ILE A 349 28.57 -27.37 -6.28
N ASN A 350 27.97 -28.51 -6.62
CA ASN A 350 27.02 -28.69 -7.72
C ASN A 350 25.59 -28.74 -7.16
N ILE A 351 24.69 -27.93 -7.71
CA ILE A 351 23.33 -27.77 -7.22
C ILE A 351 22.34 -28.42 -8.18
N TYR A 352 21.53 -29.34 -7.67
CA TYR A 352 20.48 -30.05 -8.41
C TYR A 352 19.10 -29.73 -7.82
N VAL A 353 18.11 -29.44 -8.67
CA VAL A 353 16.74 -29.06 -8.25
C VAL A 353 15.71 -29.92 -8.95
N ASN A 354 14.78 -30.52 -8.20
CA ASN A 354 13.56 -31.21 -8.70
C ASN A 354 13.73 -32.12 -9.94
N GLY A 355 14.85 -32.83 -10.06
CA GLY A 355 15.09 -33.71 -11.20
C GLY A 355 15.38 -33.00 -12.54
N HIS A 356 15.50 -31.66 -12.55
CA HIS A 356 15.95 -30.86 -13.71
C HIS A 356 17.44 -31.01 -14.03
N GLY A 357 18.16 -31.89 -13.31
CA GLY A 357 19.60 -32.07 -13.46
C GLY A 357 20.41 -30.98 -12.77
N LEU A 358 21.63 -30.75 -13.26
CA LEU A 358 22.55 -29.76 -12.72
C LEU A 358 22.09 -28.34 -13.08
N VAL A 359 21.66 -27.58 -12.07
CA VAL A 359 21.16 -26.21 -12.24
C VAL A 359 22.30 -25.20 -12.20
N ALA A 360 23.25 -25.37 -11.28
CA ALA A 360 24.37 -24.44 -11.13
C ALA A 360 25.58 -25.07 -10.45
N LYS A 361 26.76 -24.49 -10.71
CA LYS A 361 28.00 -24.74 -9.97
C LYS A 361 28.27 -23.55 -9.06
N GLY A 362 28.00 -23.72 -7.77
CA GLY A 362 28.04 -22.67 -6.76
C GLY A 362 29.32 -22.69 -5.92
N HIS A 363 29.33 -21.79 -4.93
CA HIS A 363 30.41 -21.57 -3.97
C HIS A 363 29.80 -21.60 -2.56
N LYS A 364 30.18 -22.56 -1.72
CA LYS A 364 29.64 -22.74 -0.36
C LYS A 364 29.80 -21.47 0.47
N LEU A 365 30.94 -20.79 0.35
CA LEU A 365 31.19 -19.51 1.03
C LEU A 365 30.14 -18.46 0.66
N ILE A 366 29.90 -18.23 -0.64
CA ILE A 366 28.95 -17.20 -1.10
C ILE A 366 27.53 -17.53 -0.63
N LEU A 367 27.10 -18.78 -0.77
CA LEU A 367 25.77 -19.21 -0.30
C LEU A 367 25.61 -19.05 1.22
N SER A 368 26.68 -19.34 1.98
CA SER A 368 26.70 -19.25 3.44
C SER A 368 26.65 -17.81 3.97
N LEU A 369 27.13 -16.83 3.20
CA LEU A 369 27.02 -15.40 3.55
C LEU A 369 25.57 -14.88 3.52
N TRP A 370 24.73 -15.49 2.68
CA TRP A 370 23.34 -15.07 2.52
C TRP A 370 22.35 -15.91 3.32
N SER A 371 22.67 -17.18 3.57
CA SER A 371 21.75 -18.12 4.19
C SER A 371 22.41 -18.90 5.33
N MET A 372 21.95 -18.64 6.55
CA MET A 372 22.37 -19.39 7.73
C MET A 372 22.02 -20.89 7.69
N PRO A 373 20.84 -21.30 7.18
CA PRO A 373 20.54 -22.71 6.93
C PRO A 373 21.58 -23.39 6.01
N LEU A 374 21.97 -22.74 4.91
CA LEU A 374 23.00 -23.26 4.01
C LEU A 374 24.39 -23.29 4.70
N ALA A 375 24.75 -22.24 5.44
CA ALA A 375 25.99 -22.21 6.21
C ALA A 375 26.09 -23.39 7.18
N LYS A 376 25.02 -23.69 7.92
CA LYS A 376 24.94 -24.85 8.82
C LYS A 376 25.02 -26.16 8.06
N MET A 377 24.33 -26.28 6.93
CA MET A 377 24.37 -27.48 6.09
C MET A 377 25.80 -27.81 5.62
N PHE A 378 26.62 -26.79 5.34
CA PHE A 378 27.99 -26.98 4.86
C PHE A 378 29.05 -27.07 5.96
N THR A 379 28.75 -26.73 7.22
CA THR A 379 29.74 -26.69 8.32
C THR A 379 29.42 -27.59 9.52
N ASN A 380 28.26 -28.26 9.56
CA ASN A 380 27.85 -29.08 10.70
C ASN A 380 28.50 -30.47 10.80
N GLY A 381 29.37 -30.85 9.84
CA GLY A 381 30.05 -32.14 9.83
C GLY A 381 29.21 -33.32 9.31
N MET A 382 28.00 -33.05 8.80
CA MET A 382 27.15 -34.06 8.15
C MET A 382 27.65 -34.36 6.72
N LYS A 383 26.99 -35.30 6.03
CA LYS A 383 27.37 -35.74 4.67
C LYS A 383 27.50 -34.57 3.70
N GLU A 384 26.61 -33.59 3.82
CA GLU A 384 26.54 -32.39 2.99
C GLU A 384 27.76 -31.46 3.15
N SER A 385 28.44 -31.50 4.31
CA SER A 385 29.63 -30.67 4.54
C SER A 385 30.78 -31.07 3.61
N SER A 386 30.98 -32.37 3.39
CA SER A 386 32.03 -32.93 2.50
C SER A 386 31.55 -33.26 1.09
N ALA A 387 30.25 -33.19 0.82
CA ALA A 387 29.70 -33.47 -0.50
C ALA A 387 30.03 -32.37 -1.52
N SER A 388 30.29 -32.77 -2.77
CA SER A 388 30.38 -31.90 -3.93
C SER A 388 29.03 -31.66 -4.61
N ASP A 389 27.99 -32.42 -4.24
CA ASP A 389 26.66 -32.36 -4.85
C ASP A 389 25.58 -32.15 -3.78
N VAL A 390 24.63 -31.24 -4.04
CA VAL A 390 23.45 -31.01 -3.19
C VAL A 390 22.16 -31.09 -4.01
N PHE A 391 21.14 -31.71 -3.42
CA PHE A 391 19.85 -31.95 -4.06
C PHE A 391 18.73 -31.25 -3.29
N PHE A 392 18.11 -30.25 -3.92
CA PHE A 392 16.91 -29.60 -3.40
C PHE A 392 15.67 -30.24 -4.02
N LYS A 393 14.79 -30.76 -3.16
CA LYS A 393 13.50 -31.35 -3.52
C LYS A 393 12.38 -30.37 -3.17
N ASP A 394 11.28 -30.44 -3.90
CA ASP A 394 10.06 -29.65 -3.70
C ASP A 394 10.26 -28.13 -3.82
N VAL A 395 11.25 -27.70 -4.62
CA VAL A 395 11.60 -26.29 -4.82
C VAL A 395 11.33 -25.84 -6.26
N PRO A 396 10.52 -24.78 -6.50
CA PRO A 396 10.28 -24.27 -7.84
C PRO A 396 11.60 -23.84 -8.53
N PRO A 397 11.96 -24.43 -9.69
CA PRO A 397 13.27 -24.19 -10.31
C PRO A 397 13.52 -22.73 -10.68
N GLU A 398 12.51 -22.04 -11.19
CA GLU A 398 12.62 -20.66 -11.64
C GLU A 398 12.83 -19.69 -10.47
N ALA A 399 12.05 -19.84 -9.40
CA ALA A 399 12.24 -19.07 -8.17
C ALA A 399 13.62 -19.37 -7.54
N PHE A 400 14.07 -20.63 -7.55
CA PHE A 400 15.39 -20.98 -7.02
C PHE A 400 16.54 -20.40 -7.86
N PHE A 401 16.37 -20.31 -9.18
CA PHE A 401 17.33 -19.64 -10.04
C PHE A 401 17.44 -18.14 -9.71
N LEU A 402 16.32 -17.46 -9.50
CA LEU A 402 16.29 -16.06 -9.08
C LEU A 402 16.92 -15.86 -7.68
N LEU A 403 16.64 -16.76 -6.73
CA LEU A 403 17.28 -16.80 -5.41
C LEU A 403 18.82 -16.85 -5.56
N LEU A 404 19.32 -17.75 -6.41
CA LEU A 404 20.75 -17.90 -6.65
C LEU A 404 21.34 -16.68 -7.35
N GLN A 405 20.67 -16.13 -8.36
CA GLN A 405 21.11 -14.89 -9.01
C GLN A 405 21.18 -13.74 -8.01
N PHE A 406 20.21 -13.62 -7.11
CA PHE A 406 20.19 -12.61 -6.06
C PHE A 406 21.41 -12.76 -5.12
N MET A 407 21.74 -13.98 -4.68
CA MET A 407 22.92 -14.22 -3.84
C MET A 407 24.25 -13.80 -4.50
N TYR A 408 24.36 -13.85 -5.83
CA TYR A 408 25.61 -13.51 -6.51
C TYR A 408 25.69 -12.05 -6.97
N HIS A 409 24.55 -11.46 -7.34
CA HIS A 409 24.50 -10.09 -7.88
C HIS A 409 24.09 -9.06 -6.83
N GLY A 410 23.39 -9.46 -5.77
CA GLY A 410 22.84 -8.58 -4.73
C GLY A 410 21.65 -7.73 -5.19
N GLU A 411 21.15 -7.92 -6.42
CA GLU A 411 19.99 -7.22 -6.98
C GLU A 411 18.97 -8.25 -7.48
N LEU A 412 17.70 -8.04 -7.17
CA LEU A 412 16.59 -8.85 -7.70
C LEU A 412 16.13 -8.25 -9.03
N LYS A 413 16.26 -9.00 -10.12
CA LYS A 413 15.79 -8.61 -11.45
C LYS A 413 14.79 -9.66 -11.94
N VAL A 414 13.56 -9.23 -12.18
CA VAL A 414 12.47 -10.09 -12.66
C VAL A 414 12.03 -9.56 -14.03
N ASP A 415 12.12 -10.39 -15.06
CA ASP A 415 11.78 -10.06 -16.47
C ASP A 415 10.73 -11.03 -17.03
N THR A 416 9.79 -11.45 -16.17
CA THR A 416 8.78 -12.48 -16.50
C THR A 416 7.40 -11.84 -16.69
N GLN A 417 6.52 -12.49 -17.46
CA GLN A 417 5.14 -12.03 -17.63
C GLN A 417 4.27 -12.28 -16.38
N ASP A 418 4.49 -13.40 -15.67
CA ASP A 418 3.78 -13.77 -14.42
C ASP A 418 4.58 -13.41 -13.16
N ILE A 419 4.95 -12.14 -13.05
CA ILE A 419 5.83 -11.60 -11.98
C ILE A 419 5.37 -12.02 -10.59
N THR A 420 4.08 -11.88 -10.27
CA THR A 420 3.56 -12.09 -8.91
C THR A 420 3.66 -13.54 -8.44
N SER A 421 3.39 -14.52 -9.31
CA SER A 421 3.46 -15.95 -8.93
C SER A 421 4.89 -16.37 -8.60
N VAL A 422 5.83 -15.97 -9.45
CA VAL A 422 7.26 -16.24 -9.24
C VAL A 422 7.77 -15.51 -7.99
N LEU A 423 7.36 -14.27 -7.74
CA LEU A 423 7.71 -13.53 -6.53
C LEU A 423 7.16 -14.18 -5.24
N VAL A 424 5.94 -14.73 -5.26
CA VAL A 424 5.37 -15.46 -4.12
C VAL A 424 6.18 -16.72 -3.84
N GLN A 425 6.55 -17.48 -4.87
CA GLN A 425 7.42 -18.65 -4.72
C GLN A 425 8.80 -18.26 -4.18
N LEU A 426 9.37 -17.17 -4.68
CA LEU A 426 10.64 -16.63 -4.22
C LEU A 426 10.58 -16.17 -2.76
N LEU A 427 9.47 -15.55 -2.35
CA LEU A 427 9.22 -15.15 -0.97
C LEU A 427 9.23 -16.37 -0.03
N LEU A 428 8.54 -17.44 -0.39
CA LEU A 428 8.55 -18.71 0.37
C LEU A 428 9.96 -19.30 0.47
N LEU A 429 10.74 -19.30 -0.62
CA LEU A 429 12.12 -19.76 -0.59
C LEU A 429 13.01 -18.86 0.27
N SER A 430 12.80 -17.54 0.23
CA SER A 430 13.56 -16.61 1.06
C SER A 430 13.25 -16.77 2.55
N ASP A 431 12.06 -17.24 2.93
CA ASP A 431 11.76 -17.70 4.30
C ASP A 431 12.45 -19.02 4.64
N GLN A 432 12.30 -20.03 3.77
CA GLN A 432 12.92 -21.35 3.94
C GLN A 432 14.45 -21.27 4.11
N PHE A 433 15.12 -20.42 3.32
CA PHE A 433 16.56 -20.22 3.38
C PHE A 433 16.97 -19.07 4.32
N ALA A 434 16.04 -18.47 5.05
CA ALA A 434 16.25 -17.38 6.02
C ALA A 434 17.04 -16.18 5.45
N ILE A 435 16.68 -15.73 4.24
CA ILE A 435 17.29 -14.59 3.55
C ILE A 435 16.37 -13.37 3.66
N THR A 436 16.49 -12.67 4.78
CA THR A 436 15.62 -11.54 5.16
C THR A 436 15.65 -10.38 4.16
N VAL A 437 16.83 -10.07 3.59
CA VAL A 437 16.98 -9.00 2.59
C VAL A 437 16.20 -9.32 1.31
N LEU A 438 16.18 -10.59 0.91
CA LEU A 438 15.41 -11.04 -0.25
C LEU A 438 13.91 -11.06 0.07
N GLN A 439 13.51 -11.52 1.27
CA GLN A 439 12.11 -11.45 1.72
C GLN A 439 11.58 -10.03 1.60
N PHE A 440 12.36 -9.04 2.07
CA PHE A 440 12.01 -7.62 1.99
C PHE A 440 11.81 -7.16 0.54
N GLU A 441 12.77 -7.45 -0.35
CA GLU A 441 12.66 -7.03 -1.75
C GLU A 441 11.50 -7.71 -2.47
N CYS A 442 11.22 -8.99 -2.18
CA CYS A 442 10.04 -9.68 -2.67
C CYS A 442 8.75 -9.00 -2.18
N CYS A 443 8.64 -8.71 -0.88
CA CYS A 443 7.47 -8.04 -0.32
C CYS A 443 7.21 -6.69 -0.97
N LYS A 444 8.28 -5.91 -1.18
CA LYS A 444 8.21 -4.62 -1.86
C LYS A 444 7.68 -4.74 -3.28
N GLN A 445 8.28 -5.62 -4.10
CA GLN A 445 7.83 -5.79 -5.49
C GLN A 445 6.42 -6.38 -5.58
N ILE A 446 6.04 -7.29 -4.67
CA ILE A 446 4.67 -7.82 -4.57
C ILE A 446 3.68 -6.69 -4.26
N MET A 447 3.99 -5.79 -3.33
CA MET A 447 3.12 -4.64 -3.04
C MET A 447 2.93 -3.71 -4.26
N GLU A 448 3.96 -3.54 -5.08
CA GLU A 448 3.92 -2.71 -6.30
C GLU A 448 3.09 -3.35 -7.44
N CYS A 449 3.01 -4.69 -7.48
CA CYS A 449 2.26 -5.42 -8.51
C CYS A 449 0.96 -6.08 -8.00
N LEU A 450 0.54 -5.81 -6.77
CA LEU A 450 -0.65 -6.41 -6.16
C LEU A 450 -1.92 -6.00 -6.92
N SER A 451 -2.66 -7.00 -7.39
CA SER A 451 -3.94 -6.84 -8.09
C SER A 451 -5.05 -7.66 -7.42
N GLU A 452 -6.31 -7.37 -7.75
CA GLU A 452 -7.47 -8.08 -7.23
C GLU A 452 -7.48 -9.57 -7.59
N ASP A 453 -6.85 -9.96 -8.71
CA ASP A 453 -6.73 -11.36 -9.13
C ASP A 453 -5.65 -12.12 -8.34
N THR A 454 -4.61 -11.43 -7.89
CA THR A 454 -3.46 -12.03 -7.20
C THR A 454 -3.54 -11.97 -5.67
N VAL A 455 -4.41 -11.13 -5.12
CA VAL A 455 -4.46 -10.85 -3.67
C VAL A 455 -4.68 -12.10 -2.82
N CYS A 456 -5.50 -13.05 -3.29
CA CYS A 456 -5.82 -14.28 -2.55
C CYS A 456 -4.60 -15.21 -2.42
N SER A 457 -3.88 -15.43 -3.52
CA SER A 457 -2.72 -16.31 -3.54
C SER A 457 -1.54 -15.73 -2.76
N VAL A 458 -1.33 -14.41 -2.86
CA VAL A 458 -0.36 -13.68 -2.03
C VAL A 458 -0.73 -13.81 -0.55
N LEU A 459 -2.00 -13.54 -0.20
CA LEU A 459 -2.47 -13.60 1.19
C LEU A 459 -2.29 -14.99 1.81
N GLN A 460 -2.54 -16.06 1.04
CA GLN A 460 -2.32 -17.44 1.47
C GLN A 460 -0.84 -17.73 1.76
N ALA A 461 0.08 -17.20 0.96
CA ALA A 461 1.50 -17.41 1.17
C ALA A 461 2.03 -16.65 2.40
N VAL A 462 1.63 -15.38 2.55
CA VAL A 462 2.16 -14.51 3.62
C VAL A 462 1.58 -14.81 5.00
N SER A 463 0.37 -15.38 5.08
CA SER A 463 -0.22 -15.80 6.37
C SER A 463 0.62 -16.85 7.11
N SER A 464 1.46 -17.59 6.36
CA SER A 464 2.39 -18.58 6.90
C SER A 464 3.73 -17.98 7.34
N ILE A 465 4.01 -16.71 7.03
CA ILE A 465 5.33 -16.07 7.23
C ILE A 465 5.22 -14.93 8.27
N PRO A 466 5.71 -15.12 9.52
CA PRO A 466 5.57 -14.12 10.59
C PRO A 466 6.22 -12.76 10.33
N SER A 467 7.24 -12.70 9.46
CA SER A 467 7.95 -11.47 9.10
C SER A 467 7.15 -10.59 8.12
N CYS A 468 6.12 -11.13 7.45
CA CYS A 468 5.39 -10.49 6.35
C CYS A 468 4.09 -9.78 6.78
N LYS A 469 3.91 -9.47 8.07
CA LYS A 469 2.66 -8.88 8.59
C LYS A 469 2.19 -7.62 7.87
N LEU A 470 3.12 -6.76 7.42
CA LEU A 470 2.75 -5.54 6.69
C LEU A 470 2.06 -5.89 5.36
N LEU A 471 2.65 -6.82 4.60
CA LEU A 471 2.08 -7.28 3.33
C LEU A 471 0.77 -8.02 3.56
N GLU A 472 0.67 -8.82 4.62
CA GLU A 472 -0.57 -9.48 5.03
C GLU A 472 -1.71 -8.47 5.28
N GLU A 473 -1.46 -7.41 6.06
CA GLU A 473 -2.45 -6.37 6.33
C GLU A 473 -2.84 -5.58 5.07
N VAL A 474 -1.87 -5.30 4.18
CA VAL A 474 -2.16 -4.68 2.88
C VAL A 474 -3.05 -5.58 2.02
N CYS A 475 -2.80 -6.89 1.99
CA CYS A 475 -3.62 -7.85 1.25
C CYS A 475 -5.02 -7.98 1.85
N LYS A 476 -5.14 -8.09 3.19
CA LYS A 476 -6.45 -8.10 3.89
C LYS A 476 -7.25 -6.84 3.57
N ARG A 477 -6.62 -5.67 3.62
CA ARG A 477 -7.26 -4.41 3.26
C ARG A 477 -7.71 -4.38 1.82
N ASN A 478 -6.85 -4.76 0.87
CA ASN A 478 -7.19 -4.75 -0.56
C ASN A 478 -8.36 -5.71 -0.85
N PHE A 479 -8.32 -6.92 -0.30
CA PHE A 479 -9.42 -7.87 -0.37
C PHE A 479 -10.71 -7.24 0.18
N ALA A 480 -10.66 -6.67 1.39
CA ALA A 480 -11.82 -6.05 2.01
C ALA A 480 -12.39 -4.90 1.16
N THR A 481 -11.54 -4.04 0.60
CA THR A 481 -11.98 -2.92 -0.26
C THR A 481 -12.59 -3.39 -1.58
N HIS A 482 -12.23 -4.57 -2.08
CA HIS A 482 -12.72 -5.14 -3.34
C HIS A 482 -13.45 -6.48 -3.15
N PHE A 483 -14.16 -6.63 -2.02
CA PHE A 483 -14.71 -7.92 -1.58
C PHE A 483 -15.63 -8.58 -2.63
N ASP A 484 -16.50 -7.81 -3.29
CA ASP A 484 -17.40 -8.32 -4.35
C ASP A 484 -16.62 -8.98 -5.48
N TYR A 485 -15.53 -8.36 -5.93
CA TYR A 485 -14.70 -8.89 -7.02
C TYR A 485 -13.94 -10.13 -6.54
N CYS A 486 -13.26 -10.03 -5.40
CA CYS A 486 -12.42 -11.11 -4.86
C CYS A 486 -13.22 -12.40 -4.58
N THR A 487 -14.50 -12.29 -4.26
CA THR A 487 -15.38 -13.44 -3.97
C THR A 487 -16.14 -13.97 -5.20
N THR A 488 -16.16 -13.22 -6.30
CA THR A 488 -16.87 -13.60 -7.54
C THR A 488 -15.92 -14.03 -8.65
N ALA A 489 -14.81 -13.30 -8.84
CA ALA A 489 -13.85 -13.55 -9.91
C ALA A 489 -12.90 -14.71 -9.56
N CYS A 490 -12.63 -14.92 -8.28
CA CYS A 490 -11.70 -15.93 -7.78
C CYS A 490 -12.37 -16.78 -6.69
N THR A 491 -12.15 -18.10 -6.71
CA THR A 491 -12.60 -19.02 -5.65
C THR A 491 -11.48 -19.39 -4.68
N ASP A 492 -10.26 -18.90 -4.88
CA ASP A 492 -9.09 -19.28 -4.08
C ASP A 492 -9.18 -18.77 -2.63
N PHE A 493 -10.05 -17.80 -2.35
CA PHE A 493 -10.33 -17.35 -0.98
C PHE A 493 -10.84 -18.49 -0.07
N VAL A 494 -11.37 -19.58 -0.65
CA VAL A 494 -11.77 -20.80 0.06
C VAL A 494 -10.55 -21.51 0.69
N LEU A 495 -9.34 -21.27 0.19
CA LEU A 495 -8.08 -21.79 0.73
C LEU A 495 -7.56 -21.02 1.95
N LEU A 496 -8.11 -19.82 2.21
CA LEU A 496 -7.77 -19.04 3.40
C LEU A 496 -8.26 -19.76 4.67
N ASP A 497 -7.52 -19.61 5.76
CA ASP A 497 -7.92 -20.10 7.07
C ASP A 497 -9.06 -19.27 7.68
N GLU A 498 -9.73 -19.83 8.69
CA GLU A 498 -10.90 -19.19 9.32
C GLU A 498 -10.55 -17.84 9.94
N ALA A 499 -9.36 -17.68 10.53
CA ALA A 499 -8.96 -16.44 11.19
C ALA A 499 -8.72 -15.33 10.17
N THR A 500 -7.98 -15.62 9.09
CA THR A 500 -7.75 -14.64 8.01
C THR A 500 -9.05 -14.22 7.33
N PHE A 501 -9.94 -15.17 7.01
CA PHE A 501 -11.22 -14.82 6.37
C PHE A 501 -12.13 -14.02 7.31
N LYS A 502 -12.13 -14.35 8.60
CA LYS A 502 -12.84 -13.59 9.63
C LYS A 502 -12.29 -12.15 9.75
N ASP A 503 -10.98 -11.96 9.76
CA ASP A 503 -10.34 -10.64 9.81
C ASP A 503 -10.80 -9.76 8.63
N ILE A 504 -10.90 -10.33 7.42
CA ILE A 504 -11.41 -9.63 6.23
C ILE A 504 -12.87 -9.19 6.44
N LEU A 505 -13.74 -10.07 6.95
CA LEU A 505 -15.16 -9.76 7.19
C LEU A 505 -15.39 -8.66 8.23
N GLN A 506 -14.45 -8.56 9.19
CA GLN A 506 -14.42 -7.55 10.26
C GLN A 506 -13.70 -6.26 9.87
N HIS A 507 -13.01 -6.24 8.73
CA HIS A 507 -12.19 -5.11 8.34
C HIS A 507 -13.05 -3.85 8.12
N GLY A 508 -12.66 -2.73 8.74
CA GLY A 508 -13.45 -1.48 8.72
C GLY A 508 -13.59 -0.84 7.33
N ASP A 509 -12.65 -1.12 6.43
CA ASP A 509 -12.72 -0.69 5.02
C ASP A 509 -13.46 -1.67 4.09
N MET A 510 -14.11 -2.71 4.63
CA MET A 510 -14.80 -3.69 3.79
C MET A 510 -15.94 -3.05 3.00
N THR A 511 -15.90 -3.19 1.67
CA THR A 511 -16.96 -2.69 0.78
C THR A 511 -17.68 -3.83 0.07
N VAL A 512 -19.01 -3.73 0.00
CA VAL A 512 -19.86 -4.76 -0.62
C VAL A 512 -21.12 -4.15 -1.22
N THR A 513 -21.58 -4.67 -2.35
CA THR A 513 -22.80 -4.24 -3.04
C THR A 513 -24.08 -4.60 -2.28
N LEU A 514 -24.15 -5.81 -1.71
CA LEU A 514 -25.30 -6.33 -0.97
C LEU A 514 -24.82 -7.28 0.14
N GLU A 515 -25.49 -7.26 1.30
CA GLU A 515 -25.23 -8.23 2.38
C GLU A 515 -25.50 -9.69 1.96
N GLU A 516 -26.30 -9.91 0.92
CA GLU A 516 -26.47 -11.22 0.30
C GLU A 516 -25.15 -11.79 -0.24
N ARG A 517 -24.26 -10.94 -0.78
CA ARG A 517 -22.94 -11.36 -1.26
C ARG A 517 -22.04 -11.82 -0.12
N VAL A 518 -22.13 -11.17 1.04
CA VAL A 518 -21.41 -11.59 2.25
C VAL A 518 -21.87 -12.97 2.70
N LEU A 519 -23.19 -13.22 2.69
CA LEU A 519 -23.76 -14.54 2.97
C LEU A 519 -23.28 -15.60 1.97
N ASP A 520 -23.34 -15.30 0.66
CA ASP A 520 -22.91 -16.22 -0.40
C ASP A 520 -21.40 -16.55 -0.27
N ALA A 521 -20.57 -15.57 0.04
CA ALA A 521 -19.14 -15.75 0.27
C ALA A 521 -18.86 -16.65 1.50
N ILE A 522 -19.55 -16.42 2.62
CA ILE A 522 -19.41 -17.26 3.82
C ILE A 522 -19.82 -18.71 3.52
N LEU A 523 -20.95 -18.91 2.85
CA LEU A 523 -21.40 -20.25 2.50
C LEU A 523 -20.44 -20.94 1.53
N THR A 524 -19.95 -20.23 0.52
CA THR A 524 -18.93 -20.73 -0.42
C THR A 524 -17.65 -21.14 0.31
N TRP A 525 -17.14 -20.30 1.23
CA TRP A 525 -15.99 -20.63 2.06
C TRP A 525 -16.24 -21.88 2.92
N CYS A 526 -17.42 -22.00 3.53
CA CYS A 526 -17.78 -23.17 4.35
C CYS A 526 -17.93 -24.47 3.53
N MET A 527 -18.32 -24.39 2.25
CA MET A 527 -18.41 -25.56 1.37
C MET A 527 -17.02 -26.15 1.04
N GLY A 528 -15.96 -25.34 1.07
CA GLY A 528 -14.59 -25.84 0.90
C GLY A 528 -14.24 -26.29 -0.53
N THR A 529 -15.09 -25.97 -1.49
CA THR A 529 -14.95 -26.34 -2.91
C THR A 529 -14.65 -25.10 -3.76
N CYS A 530 -13.84 -25.24 -4.81
CA CYS A 530 -13.52 -24.16 -5.76
C CYS A 530 -14.68 -23.87 -6.75
N GLU A 531 -15.91 -23.83 -6.25
CA GLU A 531 -17.12 -23.49 -6.99
C GLU A 531 -17.88 -22.41 -6.21
N THR A 532 -18.49 -21.44 -6.89
CA THR A 532 -19.26 -20.38 -6.26
C THR A 532 -20.65 -20.87 -5.87
N PHE A 533 -21.01 -20.75 -4.59
CA PHE A 533 -22.33 -21.13 -4.08
C PHE A 533 -23.12 -19.91 -3.61
N TYR A 534 -24.30 -19.74 -4.20
CA TYR A 534 -25.31 -18.82 -3.68
C TYR A 534 -26.13 -19.51 -2.58
N TRP A 535 -26.65 -18.74 -1.62
CA TRP A 535 -27.48 -19.26 -0.54
C TRP A 535 -28.70 -20.02 -1.07
N THR A 536 -29.24 -19.62 -2.24
CA THR A 536 -30.33 -20.33 -2.91
C THR A 536 -29.92 -21.71 -3.44
N SER A 537 -28.67 -21.88 -3.85
CA SER A 537 -28.11 -23.18 -4.26
C SER A 537 -27.92 -24.08 -3.04
N VAL A 538 -27.35 -23.54 -1.96
CA VAL A 538 -27.17 -24.27 -0.70
C VAL A 538 -28.51 -24.67 -0.09
N ASP A 539 -29.53 -23.80 -0.14
CA ASP A 539 -30.90 -24.12 0.25
C ASP A 539 -31.47 -25.35 -0.47
N LYS A 540 -31.20 -25.47 -1.78
CA LYS A 540 -31.63 -26.63 -2.57
C LYS A 540 -30.87 -27.90 -2.17
N LEU A 541 -29.56 -27.80 -1.96
CA LEU A 541 -28.73 -28.94 -1.54
C LEU A 541 -29.13 -29.47 -0.15
N LEU A 542 -29.53 -28.59 0.77
CA LEU A 542 -30.02 -28.95 2.10
C LEU A 542 -31.38 -29.68 2.11
N ARG A 543 -32.04 -29.83 0.94
CA ARG A 543 -33.21 -30.70 0.80
C ARG A 543 -32.81 -32.17 0.78
N THR A 544 -31.65 -32.48 0.20
CA THR A 544 -31.18 -33.85 -0.04
C THR A 544 -30.03 -34.26 0.87
N SER A 545 -29.30 -33.30 1.45
CA SER A 545 -28.10 -33.53 2.25
C SER A 545 -28.18 -32.87 3.63
N THR A 546 -27.47 -33.41 4.63
CA THR A 546 -27.38 -32.79 5.96
C THR A 546 -26.29 -31.70 6.01
N PRO A 547 -26.35 -30.73 6.95
CA PRO A 547 -25.29 -29.73 7.11
C PRO A 547 -23.90 -30.32 7.33
N GLU A 548 -23.79 -31.45 8.04
CA GLU A 548 -22.53 -32.15 8.29
C GLU A 548 -21.94 -32.73 7.00
N GLN A 549 -22.80 -33.21 6.10
CA GLN A 549 -22.38 -33.72 4.79
C GLN A 549 -21.94 -32.61 3.84
N LEU A 550 -22.56 -31.43 3.92
CA LEU A 550 -22.27 -30.29 3.03
C LEU A 550 -21.03 -29.50 3.47
N PHE A 551 -20.94 -29.15 4.75
CA PHE A 551 -19.88 -28.27 5.26
C PHE A 551 -18.72 -29.03 5.92
N GLY A 552 -18.89 -30.33 6.19
CA GLY A 552 -17.86 -31.19 6.76
C GLY A 552 -17.19 -30.60 8.00
N LYS A 553 -15.86 -30.46 7.95
CA LYS A 553 -15.05 -29.90 9.04
C LYS A 553 -15.29 -28.40 9.29
N ARG A 554 -15.86 -27.66 8.32
CA ARG A 554 -16.12 -26.21 8.40
C ARG A 554 -17.53 -25.87 8.90
N LEU A 555 -18.32 -26.86 9.33
CA LEU A 555 -19.68 -26.62 9.85
C LEU A 555 -19.69 -25.67 11.07
N SER A 556 -18.71 -25.78 11.97
CA SER A 556 -18.60 -24.89 13.14
C SER A 556 -18.40 -23.43 12.73
N ALA A 557 -17.62 -23.19 11.68
CA ALA A 557 -17.34 -21.85 11.16
C ALA A 557 -18.60 -21.17 10.63
N VAL A 558 -19.61 -21.91 10.17
CA VAL A 558 -20.92 -21.32 9.80
C VAL A 558 -21.51 -20.56 10.99
N GLY A 559 -21.45 -21.12 12.20
CA GLY A 559 -21.92 -20.46 13.41
C GLY A 559 -21.08 -19.23 13.80
N THR A 560 -19.76 -19.30 13.57
CA THR A 560 -18.81 -18.22 13.88
C THR A 560 -18.92 -17.04 12.90
N LEU A 561 -19.13 -17.32 11.61
CA LEU A 561 -19.03 -16.33 10.54
C LEU A 561 -20.37 -15.67 10.18
N LEU A 562 -21.49 -16.39 10.29
CA LEU A 562 -22.82 -15.83 10.00
C LEU A 562 -23.16 -14.53 10.74
N PRO A 563 -22.73 -14.30 12.01
CA PRO A 563 -22.96 -13.03 12.70
C PRO A 563 -22.36 -11.79 12.01
N PHE A 564 -21.42 -11.95 11.08
CA PHE A 564 -20.84 -10.84 10.31
C PHE A 564 -21.72 -10.42 9.11
N VAL A 565 -22.74 -11.21 8.76
CA VAL A 565 -23.76 -10.77 7.79
C VAL A 565 -24.72 -9.83 8.49
N ARG A 566 -24.90 -8.63 7.93
CA ARG A 566 -25.80 -7.60 8.48
C ARG A 566 -27.23 -7.86 8.01
N PHE A 567 -27.80 -9.01 8.37
CA PHE A 567 -29.18 -9.40 8.05
C PHE A 567 -30.24 -8.32 8.32
N PRO A 568 -30.17 -7.53 9.41
CA PRO A 568 -31.13 -6.44 9.67
C PRO A 568 -31.21 -5.39 8.56
N LEU A 569 -30.18 -5.29 7.71
CA LEU A 569 -30.10 -4.35 6.59
C LEU A 569 -30.59 -4.95 5.27
N MET A 570 -30.99 -6.22 5.25
CA MET A 570 -31.53 -6.88 4.07
C MET A 570 -33.02 -6.58 3.87
N GLN A 571 -33.49 -6.64 2.62
CA GLN A 571 -34.89 -6.35 2.30
C GLN A 571 -35.86 -7.36 2.97
N LEU A 572 -36.96 -6.88 3.55
CA LEU A 572 -37.96 -7.72 4.23
C LEU A 572 -38.51 -8.87 3.38
N PRO A 573 -38.82 -8.72 2.08
CA PRO A 573 -39.23 -9.84 1.23
C PRO A 573 -38.16 -10.94 1.14
N MET A 574 -36.88 -10.56 1.12
CA MET A 574 -35.76 -11.50 1.11
C MET A 574 -35.66 -12.23 2.45
N LEU A 575 -35.72 -11.51 3.57
CA LEU A 575 -35.70 -12.09 4.90
C LEU A 575 -36.85 -13.09 5.12
N LYS A 576 -38.06 -12.79 4.65
CA LYS A 576 -39.21 -13.72 4.68
C LYS A 576 -38.98 -14.97 3.83
N ARG A 577 -38.25 -14.87 2.71
CA ARG A 577 -37.84 -16.04 1.91
C ARG A 577 -36.81 -16.88 2.67
N MET A 578 -35.83 -16.23 3.29
CA MET A 578 -34.79 -16.87 4.09
C MET A 578 -35.37 -17.57 5.33
N GLU A 579 -36.37 -17.00 5.98
CA GLU A 579 -37.06 -17.62 7.13
C GLU A 579 -37.71 -18.96 6.77
N ARG A 580 -38.21 -19.10 5.53
CA ARG A 580 -38.86 -20.32 5.02
C ARG A 580 -37.90 -21.31 4.37
N SER A 581 -36.61 -20.98 4.34
CA SER A 581 -35.58 -21.79 3.67
C SER A 581 -35.16 -23.00 4.51
N ASN A 582 -34.61 -24.02 3.84
CA ASN A 582 -33.94 -25.15 4.48
C ASN A 582 -32.71 -24.71 5.29
N LEU A 583 -32.06 -23.59 4.93
CA LEU A 583 -31.01 -22.98 5.75
C LEU A 583 -31.55 -22.61 7.14
N ALA A 584 -32.68 -21.93 7.23
CA ALA A 584 -33.31 -21.58 8.51
C ALA A 584 -33.86 -22.81 9.27
N ASN A 585 -34.29 -23.86 8.54
CA ASN A 585 -34.78 -25.08 9.19
C ASN A 585 -33.66 -25.96 9.76
N ARG A 586 -32.49 -25.98 9.11
CA ARG A 586 -31.37 -26.88 9.42
C ARG A 586 -30.26 -26.21 10.23
N ILE A 587 -30.12 -24.89 10.16
CA ILE A 587 -29.04 -24.13 10.81
C ILE A 587 -29.64 -23.16 11.82
N GLN A 588 -29.54 -23.51 13.11
CA GLN A 588 -30.17 -22.76 14.20
C GLN A 588 -29.66 -21.31 14.30
N ALA A 589 -28.35 -21.08 14.14
CA ALA A 589 -27.78 -19.74 14.18
C ALA A 589 -28.36 -18.83 13.08
N PHE A 590 -28.49 -19.34 11.85
CA PHE A 590 -29.09 -18.63 10.74
C PHE A 590 -30.55 -18.27 11.04
N ARG A 591 -31.33 -19.22 11.58
CA ARG A 591 -32.73 -18.99 11.97
C ARG A 591 -32.88 -17.85 12.97
N GLN A 592 -32.02 -17.82 13.99
CA GLN A 592 -32.06 -16.80 15.04
C GLN A 592 -31.74 -15.41 14.47
N LEU A 593 -30.71 -15.30 13.63
CA LEU A 593 -30.31 -14.03 13.00
C LEU A 593 -31.37 -13.50 12.03
N VAL A 594 -31.98 -14.36 11.21
CA VAL A 594 -33.07 -13.94 10.30
C VAL A 594 -34.31 -13.53 11.08
N ALA A 595 -34.68 -14.25 12.15
CA ALA A 595 -35.81 -13.88 13.00
C ALA A 595 -35.58 -12.54 13.73
N GLU A 596 -34.35 -12.29 14.20
CA GLU A 596 -33.92 -11.00 14.75
C GLU A 596 -34.08 -9.87 13.71
N ALA A 597 -33.59 -10.08 12.49
CA ALA A 597 -33.68 -9.12 11.40
C ALA A 597 -35.13 -8.81 10.97
N ILE A 598 -36.02 -9.81 10.93
CA ILE A 598 -37.44 -9.61 10.63
C ILE A 598 -38.12 -8.80 11.73
N LYS A 599 -37.81 -9.07 13.01
CA LYS A 599 -38.31 -8.27 14.13
C LYS A 599 -37.82 -6.82 14.03
N PHE A 600 -36.55 -6.63 13.72
CA PHE A 600 -35.95 -5.31 13.52
C PHE A 600 -36.65 -4.54 12.39
N SER A 601 -36.90 -5.17 11.24
CA SER A 601 -37.58 -4.54 10.10
C SER A 601 -39.02 -4.10 10.41
N HIS A 602 -39.72 -4.75 11.35
CA HIS A 602 -41.09 -4.36 11.75
C HIS A 602 -41.11 -3.31 12.86
N ALA A 603 -40.05 -3.16 13.66
CA ALA A 603 -40.04 -2.33 14.86
C ALA A 603 -40.01 -0.82 14.57
N GLY A 604 -39.59 -0.38 13.38
CA GLY A 604 -39.76 0.99 12.86
C GLY A 604 -39.13 2.17 13.64
N GLN A 605 -38.65 1.97 14.88
CA GLN A 605 -38.16 3.03 15.77
C GLN A 605 -36.87 2.63 16.49
N TRP A 606 -35.93 3.57 16.51
CA TRP A 606 -34.59 3.44 17.03
C TRP A 606 -34.57 3.60 18.56
N THR A 607 -33.91 2.70 19.29
CA THR A 607 -33.46 2.95 20.66
C THR A 607 -32.02 3.51 20.63
N PRO A 608 -31.64 4.44 21.54
CA PRO A 608 -30.31 5.07 21.54
C PRO A 608 -29.12 4.10 21.63
N THR A 609 -29.35 2.88 22.12
CA THR A 609 -28.35 1.80 22.24
C THR A 609 -28.08 1.03 20.93
N SER A 610 -28.87 1.25 19.88
CA SER A 610 -28.71 0.56 18.58
C SER A 610 -27.62 1.18 17.68
N TYR A 611 -27.16 2.40 17.99
CA TYR A 611 -26.15 3.12 17.22
C TYR A 611 -24.73 2.56 17.39
N GLU A 612 -24.44 1.78 18.44
CA GLU A 612 -23.09 1.27 18.75
C GLU A 612 -22.81 -0.11 18.15
N CYS A 613 -23.82 -0.83 17.63
CA CYS A 613 -23.64 -2.19 17.14
C CYS A 613 -23.45 -2.21 15.61
N GLU A 614 -22.25 -2.61 15.16
CA GLU A 614 -21.84 -2.67 13.75
C GLU A 614 -22.79 -3.49 12.85
N ARG A 615 -23.53 -4.45 13.41
CA ARG A 615 -24.52 -5.28 12.66
C ARG A 615 -25.72 -4.47 12.13
N PHE A 616 -25.97 -3.28 12.67
CA PHE A 616 -27.08 -2.40 12.26
C PHE A 616 -26.62 -1.17 11.49
N GLN A 617 -25.32 -1.05 11.20
CA GLN A 617 -24.76 0.04 10.38
C GLN A 617 -24.47 -0.47 8.97
N HIS A 618 -24.64 0.35 7.93
CA HIS A 618 -24.25 -0.05 6.57
C HIS A 618 -22.72 -0.15 6.43
N ARG A 619 -22.25 -1.07 5.57
CA ARG A 619 -20.83 -1.12 5.18
C ARG A 619 -20.50 0.07 4.29
N ARG A 620 -19.22 0.46 4.22
CA ARG A 620 -18.77 1.45 3.23
C ARG A 620 -19.09 0.90 1.84
N SER A 621 -19.73 1.70 0.99
CA SER A 621 -20.12 1.25 -0.35
C SER A 621 -18.94 1.38 -1.32
N SER A 622 -18.80 0.45 -2.27
CA SER A 622 -17.84 0.54 -3.40
C SER A 622 -18.19 1.66 -4.39
N TYR A 623 -19.35 2.28 -4.22
CA TYR A 623 -19.88 3.37 -5.02
C TYR A 623 -19.35 4.72 -4.51
N LYS A 624 -18.97 5.60 -5.43
CA LYS A 624 -18.65 6.99 -5.11
C LYS A 624 -19.89 7.72 -4.65
N GLU A 625 -19.87 8.21 -3.41
CA GLU A 625 -20.95 9.03 -2.88
C GLU A 625 -20.89 10.45 -3.46
N LEU A 626 -21.97 10.84 -4.14
CA LEU A 626 -22.19 12.15 -4.74
C LEU A 626 -23.33 12.81 -3.97
N GLN A 627 -22.96 13.59 -2.96
CA GLN A 627 -23.89 14.17 -1.99
C GLN A 627 -24.50 15.48 -2.49
N TYR A 628 -25.81 15.62 -2.30
CA TYR A 628 -26.49 16.90 -2.44
C TYR A 628 -26.02 17.87 -1.33
N ILE A 629 -25.52 19.03 -1.74
CA ILE A 629 -25.17 20.13 -0.82
C ILE A 629 -26.19 21.25 -0.95
N SER A 630 -26.47 21.68 -2.18
CA SER A 630 -27.39 22.78 -2.47
C SER A 630 -27.89 22.73 -3.91
N ASP A 631 -29.02 23.36 -4.17
CA ASP A 631 -29.57 23.53 -5.51
C ASP A 631 -28.53 24.07 -6.52
N GLY A 632 -28.32 23.32 -7.60
CA GLY A 632 -27.40 23.70 -8.68
C GLY A 632 -25.91 23.58 -8.33
N ASP A 633 -25.57 22.77 -7.32
CA ASP A 633 -24.18 22.49 -6.95
C ASP A 633 -23.39 21.72 -8.04
N SER A 634 -22.16 21.37 -7.70
CA SER A 634 -21.20 20.69 -8.57
C SER A 634 -20.88 19.27 -8.11
N ASN A 635 -21.76 18.65 -7.32
CA ASN A 635 -21.49 17.37 -6.66
C ASN A 635 -22.40 16.22 -7.11
N GLY A 636 -23.29 16.45 -8.08
CA GLY A 636 -24.14 15.40 -8.64
C GLY A 636 -23.49 14.56 -9.75
N VAL A 637 -24.21 13.53 -10.19
CA VAL A 637 -23.79 12.52 -11.16
C VAL A 637 -23.59 13.12 -12.55
N ILE A 638 -24.51 13.98 -13.00
CA ILE A 638 -24.45 14.61 -14.32
C ILE A 638 -23.27 15.59 -14.37
N TYR A 639 -23.04 16.34 -13.29
CA TYR A 639 -21.82 17.12 -13.14
C TYR A 639 -20.55 16.25 -13.20
N TYR A 640 -20.52 15.18 -12.42
CA TYR A 640 -19.36 14.29 -12.34
C TYR A 640 -19.03 13.66 -13.70
N ALA A 641 -20.06 13.22 -14.45
CA ALA A 641 -19.92 12.79 -15.83
C ALA A 641 -19.37 13.91 -16.74
N GLY A 642 -19.75 15.16 -16.52
CA GLY A 642 -19.22 16.32 -17.25
C GLY A 642 -17.72 16.54 -17.06
N THR A 643 -17.15 16.09 -15.94
CA THR A 643 -15.69 16.12 -15.67
C THR A 643 -14.94 14.89 -16.20
N SER A 644 -15.61 14.05 -17.00
CA SER A 644 -15.10 12.72 -17.37
C SER A 644 -14.73 11.89 -16.14
N PHE A 645 -15.63 11.89 -15.16
CA PHE A 645 -15.48 11.19 -13.89
C PHE A 645 -14.22 11.62 -13.11
N GLY A 646 -13.95 12.93 -13.10
CA GLY A 646 -12.83 13.56 -12.38
C GLY A 646 -11.51 13.63 -13.14
N LYS A 647 -11.46 13.17 -14.40
CA LYS A 647 -10.23 13.17 -15.22
C LYS A 647 -9.93 14.51 -15.90
N HIS A 648 -10.96 15.31 -16.17
CA HIS A 648 -10.86 16.53 -16.98
C HIS A 648 -11.66 17.69 -16.40
N GLN A 649 -11.41 18.91 -16.90
CA GLN A 649 -12.28 20.06 -16.61
C GLN A 649 -13.70 19.80 -17.13
N TRP A 650 -14.67 20.42 -16.47
CA TRP A 650 -16.08 20.22 -16.80
C TRP A 650 -16.38 20.65 -18.24
N MET A 651 -16.97 19.73 -19.01
CA MET A 651 -17.63 19.98 -20.28
C MET A 651 -19.06 19.43 -20.22
N ASN A 652 -19.94 19.90 -21.11
CA ASN A 652 -21.30 19.37 -21.17
C ASN A 652 -21.25 17.84 -21.42
N PRO A 653 -21.84 17.01 -20.54
CA PRO A 653 -21.65 15.56 -20.58
C PRO A 653 -22.27 14.90 -21.82
N VAL A 654 -23.28 15.52 -22.44
CA VAL A 654 -23.86 15.07 -23.72
C VAL A 654 -22.89 15.37 -24.87
N LEU A 655 -22.19 16.51 -24.85
CA LEU A 655 -21.16 16.83 -25.86
C LEU A 655 -19.92 15.93 -25.73
N ALA A 656 -19.55 15.61 -24.49
CA ALA A 656 -18.46 14.67 -24.19
C ALA A 656 -18.83 13.20 -24.48
N LYS A 657 -20.10 12.91 -24.77
CA LYS A 657 -20.66 11.55 -24.96
C LYS A 657 -20.51 10.64 -23.73
N ASN A 658 -20.41 11.21 -22.54
CA ASN A 658 -20.36 10.45 -21.29
C ASN A 658 -21.75 10.00 -20.84
N ILE A 659 -22.79 10.76 -21.19
CA ILE A 659 -24.20 10.41 -20.94
C ILE A 659 -25.03 10.68 -22.20
N THR A 660 -26.23 10.08 -22.26
CA THR A 660 -27.22 10.38 -23.30
C THR A 660 -28.49 10.94 -22.67
N VAL A 661 -29.09 11.96 -23.29
CA VAL A 661 -30.33 12.57 -22.82
C VAL A 661 -31.35 12.58 -23.95
N VAL A 662 -32.59 12.19 -23.66
CA VAL A 662 -33.69 12.07 -24.64
C VAL A 662 -34.97 12.65 -24.04
N ALA A 663 -35.82 13.24 -24.88
CA ALA A 663 -37.14 13.74 -24.52
C ALA A 663 -38.24 12.92 -25.19
N SER A 664 -39.46 13.00 -24.66
CA SER A 664 -40.67 12.47 -25.30
C SER A 664 -41.04 13.15 -26.62
N SER A 665 -40.54 14.37 -26.88
CA SER A 665 -40.75 15.10 -28.13
C SER A 665 -39.49 15.15 -28.99
N PRO A 666 -39.62 15.28 -30.33
CA PRO A 666 -38.47 15.43 -31.22
C PRO A 666 -37.61 16.64 -30.89
N ASN A 667 -36.31 16.56 -31.18
CA ASN A 667 -35.38 17.66 -30.98
C ASN A 667 -35.84 18.91 -31.73
N SER A 668 -35.82 20.04 -31.05
CA SER A 668 -36.22 21.34 -31.60
C SER A 668 -35.40 22.45 -30.95
N ARG A 669 -35.63 23.70 -31.36
CA ARG A 669 -35.03 24.87 -30.71
C ARG A 669 -35.41 25.03 -29.23
N HIS A 670 -36.44 24.33 -28.74
CA HIS A 670 -36.93 24.35 -27.37
C HIS A 670 -36.82 22.99 -26.66
N THR A 671 -36.48 21.93 -27.39
CA THR A 671 -36.25 20.58 -26.87
C THR A 671 -34.83 20.18 -27.26
N ASP A 672 -33.86 20.68 -26.51
CA ASP A 672 -32.43 20.38 -26.71
C ASP A 672 -31.90 19.57 -25.52
N PRO A 673 -31.51 18.29 -25.71
CA PRO A 673 -30.90 17.48 -24.65
C PRO A 673 -29.69 18.14 -23.96
N LYS A 674 -28.92 18.96 -24.67
CA LYS A 674 -27.77 19.66 -24.10
C LYS A 674 -28.18 20.75 -23.11
N ALA A 675 -29.35 21.35 -23.30
CA ALA A 675 -29.87 22.40 -22.45
C ALA A 675 -30.17 21.86 -21.04
N LEU A 676 -30.78 20.66 -20.94
CA LEU A 676 -31.19 20.06 -19.67
C LEU A 676 -30.03 19.77 -18.71
N VAL A 677 -28.85 19.47 -19.25
CA VAL A 677 -27.64 19.13 -18.46
C VAL A 677 -26.58 20.24 -18.52
N SER A 678 -27.00 21.44 -18.88
CA SER A 678 -26.15 22.63 -18.89
C SER A 678 -26.18 23.33 -17.53
N LYS A 679 -25.08 24.02 -17.19
CA LYS A 679 -25.06 24.94 -16.05
C LYS A 679 -25.76 26.28 -16.35
N ASN A 680 -25.97 26.59 -17.62
CA ASN A 680 -26.55 27.85 -18.05
C ASN A 680 -28.06 27.78 -18.02
N TYR A 681 -28.69 28.78 -17.41
CA TYR A 681 -30.13 28.92 -17.39
C TYR A 681 -30.71 29.06 -18.82
N GLN A 682 -31.80 28.35 -19.09
CA GLN A 682 -32.53 28.43 -20.35
C GLN A 682 -33.94 28.95 -20.11
N GLY A 683 -34.29 30.03 -20.81
CA GLY A 683 -35.59 30.67 -20.67
C GLY A 683 -36.76 29.87 -21.26
N THR A 684 -36.50 28.94 -22.18
CA THR A 684 -37.54 28.05 -22.73
C THR A 684 -36.93 26.69 -23.03
N CYS A 685 -37.32 25.67 -22.27
CA CYS A 685 -36.85 24.30 -22.42
C CYS A 685 -37.95 23.35 -21.96
N PHE A 686 -38.48 22.54 -22.88
CA PHE A 686 -39.54 21.59 -22.53
C PHE A 686 -39.50 20.29 -23.32
N ALA A 687 -40.01 19.22 -22.69
CA ALA A 687 -40.41 17.99 -23.36
C ALA A 687 -41.92 18.01 -23.59
N GLY A 688 -42.33 17.83 -24.84
CA GLY A 688 -43.73 17.84 -25.27
C GLY A 688 -44.43 16.48 -25.06
N PRO A 689 -45.76 16.43 -25.20
CA PRO A 689 -46.54 15.24 -24.95
C PRO A 689 -46.35 14.15 -26.00
N CYS A 690 -46.32 12.91 -25.53
CA CYS A 690 -46.40 11.67 -26.31
C CYS A 690 -47.53 10.78 -25.76
N ILE A 691 -47.86 9.70 -26.48
CA ILE A 691 -48.80 8.67 -26.03
C ILE A 691 -48.02 7.37 -25.85
N GLU A 692 -47.93 6.87 -24.62
CA GLU A 692 -47.39 5.53 -24.31
C GLU A 692 -48.49 4.74 -23.58
N ASP A 693 -48.76 3.51 -24.02
CA ASP A 693 -49.78 2.62 -23.43
C ASP A 693 -51.17 3.27 -23.22
N GLY A 694 -51.58 4.11 -24.18
CA GLY A 694 -52.86 4.83 -24.14
C GLY A 694 -52.93 5.98 -23.14
N LYS A 695 -51.82 6.31 -22.45
CA LYS A 695 -51.71 7.44 -21.54
C LYS A 695 -50.89 8.56 -22.17
N LYS A 696 -51.37 9.80 -22.00
CA LYS A 696 -50.62 10.99 -22.37
C LYS A 696 -49.53 11.22 -21.32
N LEU A 697 -48.28 11.39 -21.76
CA LEU A 697 -47.11 11.55 -20.89
C LEU A 697 -46.12 12.52 -21.53
N SER A 698 -45.33 13.19 -20.70
CA SER A 698 -44.22 14.03 -21.17
C SER A 698 -43.04 13.83 -20.24
N TRP A 699 -41.87 13.53 -20.80
CA TRP A 699 -40.74 13.10 -20.00
C TRP A 699 -39.40 13.53 -20.58
N TRP A 700 -38.44 13.69 -19.67
CA TRP A 700 -37.01 13.73 -19.95
C TRP A 700 -36.36 12.49 -19.37
N MET A 701 -35.45 11.88 -20.13
CA MET A 701 -34.75 10.65 -19.77
C MET A 701 -33.24 10.84 -19.93
N VAL A 702 -32.50 10.36 -18.93
CA VAL A 702 -31.04 10.37 -18.88
C VAL A 702 -30.55 8.93 -18.79
N ASP A 703 -29.65 8.56 -19.70
CA ASP A 703 -28.83 7.36 -19.63
C ASP A 703 -27.43 7.77 -19.15
N ILE A 704 -27.04 7.31 -17.96
CA ILE A 704 -25.76 7.68 -17.34
C ILE A 704 -24.55 6.91 -17.88
N GLY A 705 -24.75 5.99 -18.84
CA GLY A 705 -23.68 5.23 -19.50
C GLY A 705 -23.76 3.71 -19.26
N GLN A 706 -23.19 2.92 -20.17
CA GLN A 706 -23.30 1.45 -20.15
C GLN A 706 -22.65 0.79 -18.92
N ASP A 707 -21.53 1.34 -18.46
CA ASP A 707 -20.75 0.80 -17.34
C ASP A 707 -21.13 1.44 -16.00
N HIS A 708 -22.19 2.24 -15.97
CA HIS A 708 -22.53 3.09 -14.84
C HIS A 708 -23.88 2.74 -14.20
N GLN A 709 -23.91 2.85 -12.88
CA GLN A 709 -25.10 2.62 -12.07
C GLN A 709 -25.19 3.63 -10.93
N LEU A 710 -26.41 4.05 -10.60
CA LEU A 710 -26.68 4.99 -9.52
C LEU A 710 -27.78 4.45 -8.60
N MET A 711 -27.48 4.37 -7.30
CA MET A 711 -28.50 4.29 -6.26
C MET A 711 -28.85 5.72 -5.86
N CYS A 712 -29.96 6.24 -6.41
CA CYS A 712 -30.29 7.65 -6.32
C CYS A 712 -31.03 7.97 -5.01
N ASN A 713 -30.49 8.89 -4.21
CA ASN A 713 -31.03 9.28 -2.91
C ASN A 713 -31.52 10.74 -2.85
N CYS A 714 -31.28 11.54 -3.89
CA CYS A 714 -31.81 12.89 -4.06
C CYS A 714 -31.74 13.27 -5.54
N TYR A 715 -32.65 14.15 -5.97
CA TYR A 715 -32.57 14.76 -7.30
C TYR A 715 -32.98 16.22 -7.24
N THR A 716 -32.42 17.02 -8.14
CA THR A 716 -32.67 18.45 -8.28
C THR A 716 -33.17 18.76 -9.66
N VAL A 717 -34.18 19.62 -9.75
CA VAL A 717 -34.73 20.13 -11.01
C VAL A 717 -34.77 21.64 -10.98
N ARG A 718 -34.59 22.28 -12.13
CA ARG A 718 -34.89 23.70 -12.32
C ARG A 718 -35.97 23.90 -13.36
N GLN A 719 -36.98 24.68 -13.02
CA GLN A 719 -38.00 25.17 -13.95
C GLN A 719 -37.35 26.07 -15.00
N ASP A 720 -37.84 26.01 -16.24
CA ASP A 720 -37.47 27.00 -17.26
C ASP A 720 -38.11 28.39 -17.00
N GLY A 721 -38.07 29.29 -17.98
CA GLY A 721 -38.68 30.62 -17.86
C GLY A 721 -40.19 30.67 -18.04
N SER A 722 -40.85 29.53 -18.27
CA SER A 722 -42.29 29.46 -18.48
C SER A 722 -43.09 29.50 -17.17
N THR A 723 -44.34 29.92 -17.26
CA THR A 723 -45.32 29.91 -16.16
C THR A 723 -46.16 28.63 -16.13
N THR A 724 -45.67 27.54 -16.75
CA THR A 724 -46.32 26.22 -16.79
C THR A 724 -45.59 25.27 -15.84
N PHE A 725 -46.10 25.16 -14.61
CA PHE A 725 -45.42 24.46 -13.51
C PHE A 725 -45.88 23.01 -13.40
N MET A 726 -44.93 22.09 -13.18
CA MET A 726 -45.27 20.70 -12.87
C MET A 726 -46.00 20.58 -11.52
N ARG A 727 -46.97 19.67 -11.44
CA ARG A 727 -47.80 19.42 -10.24
C ARG A 727 -47.86 17.94 -9.88
N SER A 728 -48.14 17.10 -10.87
CA SER A 728 -48.12 15.65 -10.68
C SER A 728 -47.11 15.04 -11.65
N TRP A 729 -46.06 14.44 -11.11
CA TRP A 729 -44.98 13.82 -11.86
C TRP A 729 -44.34 12.67 -11.07
N VAL A 730 -43.51 11.89 -11.74
CA VAL A 730 -42.78 10.78 -11.13
C VAL A 730 -41.33 10.80 -11.61
N LEU A 731 -40.40 10.59 -10.67
CA LEU A 731 -39.03 10.18 -10.99
C LEU A 731 -38.97 8.66 -11.00
N GLN A 732 -38.45 8.08 -12.08
CA GLN A 732 -38.33 6.64 -12.25
C GLN A 732 -36.91 6.23 -12.64
N GLY A 733 -36.50 5.03 -12.20
CA GLY A 733 -35.24 4.39 -12.55
C GLY A 733 -35.47 3.11 -13.35
N SER A 734 -34.55 2.77 -14.26
CA SER A 734 -34.58 1.55 -15.06
C SER A 734 -33.18 1.04 -15.38
N MET A 735 -33.03 -0.28 -15.55
CA MET A 735 -31.79 -0.91 -16.00
C MET A 735 -31.73 -1.11 -17.52
N ASP A 736 -32.89 -1.18 -18.19
CA ASP A 736 -33.02 -1.51 -19.60
C ASP A 736 -33.70 -0.41 -20.43
N GLY A 737 -34.14 0.68 -19.78
CA GLY A 737 -34.88 1.78 -20.40
C GLY A 737 -36.32 1.42 -20.77
N ARG A 738 -36.80 0.22 -20.42
CA ARG A 738 -38.13 -0.30 -20.77
C ARG A 738 -38.97 -0.57 -19.53
N ASN A 739 -38.38 -1.24 -18.54
CA ASN A 739 -39.02 -1.57 -17.26
C ASN A 739 -38.66 -0.50 -16.23
N TRP A 740 -39.65 0.29 -15.82
CA TRP A 740 -39.46 1.46 -14.96
C TRP A 740 -39.93 1.21 -13.53
N THR A 741 -39.08 1.53 -12.57
CA THR A 741 -39.39 1.52 -11.14
C THR A 741 -39.59 2.96 -10.66
N SER A 742 -40.71 3.24 -10.01
CA SER A 742 -40.96 4.57 -9.43
C SER A 742 -40.08 4.81 -8.21
N LEU A 743 -39.19 5.81 -8.30
CA LEU A 743 -38.32 6.24 -7.22
C LEU A 743 -39.04 7.22 -6.29
N ARG A 744 -39.74 8.20 -6.87
CA ARG A 744 -40.56 9.17 -6.12
C ARG A 744 -41.74 9.64 -6.95
N VAL A 745 -42.93 9.60 -6.35
CA VAL A 745 -44.18 10.06 -6.96
C VAL A 745 -44.60 11.37 -6.31
N HIS A 746 -44.93 12.36 -7.13
CA HIS A 746 -45.47 13.66 -6.75
C HIS A 746 -46.90 13.76 -7.26
N ASP A 747 -47.80 14.18 -6.37
CA ASP A 747 -49.19 14.43 -6.72
C ASP A 747 -49.64 15.76 -6.11
N GLY A 748 -50.05 16.70 -6.97
CA GLY A 748 -50.43 18.06 -6.55
C GLY A 748 -49.31 18.88 -5.88
N ASP A 749 -48.04 18.56 -6.16
CA ASP A 749 -46.89 19.21 -5.52
C ASP A 749 -46.70 20.64 -6.04
N ALA A 750 -46.78 21.61 -5.13
CA ALA A 750 -46.71 23.04 -5.42
C ALA A 750 -45.34 23.67 -5.10
N THR A 751 -44.30 22.86 -4.88
CA THR A 751 -42.95 23.33 -4.50
C THR A 751 -42.35 24.30 -5.52
N ILE A 752 -42.52 24.00 -6.83
CA ILE A 752 -42.13 24.90 -7.91
C ILE A 752 -43.30 25.82 -8.26
N CYS A 753 -43.14 27.12 -8.03
CA CYS A 753 -44.16 28.14 -8.28
C CYS A 753 -43.63 29.41 -8.98
N HIS A 754 -42.33 29.51 -9.19
CA HIS A 754 -41.70 30.63 -9.89
C HIS A 754 -40.87 30.18 -11.10
N PRO A 755 -40.85 30.94 -12.21
CA PRO A 755 -39.94 30.67 -13.33
C PRO A 755 -38.47 30.65 -12.87
N GLY A 756 -37.68 29.71 -13.40
CA GLY A 756 -36.27 29.58 -13.06
C GLY A 756 -35.96 29.03 -11.67
N GLN A 757 -36.96 28.67 -10.88
CA GLN A 757 -36.81 28.14 -9.52
C GLN A 757 -36.17 26.74 -9.54
N PHE A 758 -35.22 26.52 -8.64
CA PHE A 758 -34.73 25.19 -8.30
C PHE A 758 -35.61 24.56 -7.22
N ALA A 759 -35.74 23.24 -7.30
CA ALA A 759 -36.30 22.44 -6.23
C ALA A 759 -35.60 21.08 -6.21
N SER A 760 -35.39 20.58 -4.99
CA SER A 760 -34.72 19.32 -4.73
C SER A 760 -35.56 18.46 -3.81
N TRP A 761 -35.55 17.15 -4.06
CA TRP A 761 -36.31 16.21 -3.25
C TRP A 761 -35.47 14.98 -2.89
N PRO A 762 -35.42 14.61 -1.61
CA PRO A 762 -34.78 13.37 -1.20
C PRO A 762 -35.55 12.16 -1.73
N ILE A 763 -34.89 11.07 -2.05
CA ILE A 763 -35.51 9.80 -2.40
C ILE A 763 -35.29 8.88 -1.21
N VAL A 764 -36.39 8.43 -0.62
CA VAL A 764 -36.38 7.69 0.65
C VAL A 764 -37.04 6.33 0.47
N GLY A 765 -36.62 5.35 1.27
CA GLY A 765 -37.16 4.00 1.26
C GLY A 765 -36.49 3.07 0.24
N PRO A 766 -37.05 1.86 0.04
CA PRO A 766 -36.42 0.80 -0.75
C PRO A 766 -36.00 1.18 -2.18
N PRO A 767 -36.75 1.99 -2.94
CA PRO A 767 -36.34 2.39 -4.29
C PRO A 767 -35.04 3.21 -4.36
N ALA A 768 -34.69 3.96 -3.30
CA ALA A 768 -33.45 4.75 -3.25
C ALA A 768 -32.18 3.87 -3.21
N LEU A 769 -32.35 2.60 -2.84
CA LEU A 769 -31.28 1.60 -2.67
C LEU A 769 -31.11 0.71 -3.91
N LEU A 770 -31.87 0.96 -4.97
CA LEU A 770 -31.78 0.19 -6.21
C LEU A 770 -30.84 0.87 -7.20
N PRO A 771 -29.84 0.16 -7.74
CA PRO A 771 -28.98 0.70 -8.77
C PRO A 771 -29.75 0.78 -10.10
N PHE A 772 -29.73 1.94 -10.74
CA PHE A 772 -30.30 2.15 -12.07
C PHE A 772 -29.30 2.86 -12.99
N ARG A 773 -29.44 2.60 -14.29
CA ARG A 773 -28.68 3.27 -15.35
C ARG A 773 -29.49 4.40 -15.99
N PHE A 774 -30.77 4.13 -16.25
CA PHE A 774 -31.67 5.08 -16.88
C PHE A 774 -32.53 5.75 -15.81
N PHE A 775 -32.65 7.07 -15.89
CA PHE A 775 -33.53 7.86 -15.03
C PHE A 775 -34.45 8.70 -15.89
N ARG A 776 -35.74 8.72 -15.59
CA ARG A 776 -36.69 9.62 -16.26
C ARG A 776 -37.55 10.38 -15.28
N VAL A 777 -37.75 11.66 -15.56
CA VAL A 777 -38.75 12.52 -14.92
C VAL A 777 -39.93 12.59 -15.86
N ALA A 778 -41.10 12.12 -15.44
CA ALA A 778 -42.29 12.02 -16.28
C ALA A 778 -43.50 12.71 -15.63
N LEU A 779 -44.15 13.61 -16.37
CA LEU A 779 -45.44 14.17 -15.98
C LEU A 779 -46.51 13.08 -15.98
N THR A 780 -47.23 12.96 -14.87
CA THR A 780 -48.36 12.02 -14.70
C THR A 780 -49.71 12.71 -14.72
N GLY A 781 -49.73 14.04 -14.64
CA GLY A 781 -50.91 14.88 -14.81
C GLY A 781 -50.59 16.17 -15.57
N PRO A 782 -51.62 16.96 -15.93
CA PRO A 782 -51.41 18.24 -16.59
C PRO A 782 -50.65 19.22 -15.69
N ALA A 783 -49.77 20.02 -16.30
CA ALA A 783 -49.08 21.11 -15.63
C ALA A 783 -50.05 22.28 -15.35
N ALA A 784 -49.80 23.03 -14.28
CA ALA A 784 -50.57 24.21 -13.91
C ALA A 784 -49.97 25.47 -14.57
N GLY A 785 -50.77 26.19 -15.36
CA GLY A 785 -50.32 27.41 -16.04
C GLY A 785 -51.46 28.13 -16.77
N SER A 786 -51.11 29.17 -17.54
CA SER A 786 -52.07 30.01 -18.29
C SER A 786 -52.79 29.27 -19.42
N VAL A 787 -52.26 28.13 -19.87
CA VAL A 787 -52.88 27.25 -20.87
C VAL A 787 -53.51 26.07 -20.16
N SER A 788 -54.83 25.92 -20.26
CA SER A 788 -55.54 24.79 -19.66
C SER A 788 -55.09 23.47 -20.30
N ASN A 789 -54.87 22.43 -19.48
CA ASN A 789 -54.41 21.10 -19.91
C ASN A 789 -53.08 21.07 -20.68
N ALA A 790 -52.10 21.89 -20.28
CA ALA A 790 -50.74 21.80 -20.82
C ALA A 790 -50.02 20.53 -20.32
N TRP A 791 -49.53 19.71 -21.25
CA TRP A 791 -48.71 18.52 -20.97
C TRP A 791 -47.27 18.78 -21.42
N ASN A 792 -46.70 19.94 -21.06
CA ASN A 792 -45.30 20.24 -21.35
C ASN A 792 -44.51 20.14 -20.04
N LEU A 793 -43.45 19.34 -20.03
CA LEU A 793 -42.52 19.27 -18.91
C LEU A 793 -41.43 20.33 -19.10
N CYS A 794 -41.67 21.50 -18.51
CA CYS A 794 -40.88 22.71 -18.71
C CYS A 794 -39.72 22.83 -17.69
N ILE A 795 -38.67 22.03 -17.88
CA ILE A 795 -37.49 22.02 -17.01
C ILE A 795 -36.22 22.29 -17.83
N CYS A 796 -35.28 23.02 -17.26
CA CYS A 796 -34.01 23.39 -17.92
C CYS A 796 -32.77 22.86 -17.19
N PHE A 797 -32.93 22.18 -16.06
CA PHE A 797 -31.85 21.54 -15.32
C PHE A 797 -32.35 20.26 -14.67
N LEU A 798 -31.52 19.22 -14.69
CA LEU A 798 -31.68 18.00 -13.91
C LEU A 798 -30.32 17.60 -13.35
N GLU A 799 -30.29 17.24 -12.06
CA GLU A 799 -29.12 16.66 -11.40
C GLU A 799 -29.56 15.51 -10.48
N LEU A 800 -28.73 14.47 -10.40
CA LEU A 800 -28.99 13.25 -9.64
C LEU A 800 -27.89 13.04 -8.61
N TYR A 801 -28.26 12.60 -7.41
CA TYR A 801 -27.34 12.40 -6.29
C TYR A 801 -27.52 11.00 -5.70
N GLY A 802 -26.47 10.51 -5.05
CA GLY A 802 -26.47 9.23 -4.38
C GLY A 802 -25.17 8.47 -4.57
N TYR A 803 -25.26 7.15 -4.61
CA TYR A 803 -24.10 6.27 -4.70
C TYR A 803 -23.90 5.85 -6.16
N PHE A 804 -22.83 6.34 -6.78
CA PHE A 804 -22.51 6.18 -8.20
C PHE A 804 -21.36 5.18 -8.43
N ARG A 805 -21.52 4.25 -9.38
CA ARG A 805 -20.52 3.28 -9.81
C ARG A 805 -20.07 3.56 -11.23
#